data_AF-A0A6J1U4V8-F1
#
_entry.id   AF-A0A6J1U4V8-F1
#
_cell.length_a   1.000
_cell.length_b   1.000
_cell.length_c   1.000
_cell.angle_alpha   90.00
_cell.angle_beta   90.00
_cell.angle_gamma   90.00
#
_symmetry.space_group_name_H-M   'P 1'
#
loop_
_entity.id
_entity.type
_entity.pdbx_description
1 polymer ?
#
loop_
_entity_poly.entity_id
_entity_poly.type
_entity_poly.pdbx_seq_one_letter_code
_entity_poly.pdbx_strand_id
1 'polypeptide(L)'
;MGPLSWAGAMGAAVAAFYVTAAPHSALGGDSGELITAAYELGVAHPPGYPLFTLLAKLAIELFPFGSAAYRVNLLCALLGAAAASLLFYTVVRLSGSQAAGIFAVGMFSFSRLTWQWSITAEVFSLNNLFVGLLMALSVQFEEATTAKERSKICKVGAFSCGLSMCNQHTIVIYVLCIVLWVSSRLFRERELTLSNALKLSFCFLAGCLPYLYLPISAYLNKARWTWGDQTSFKGFMTHLLREEYGTFSLAKLENGSSTTDVLLFQVTHMKMELSLVVQVFAIMACVCCAVRPKTEKSQLIWLFTSMLLTYSFFFAWRANLDISKPLFKGVVERFWMQSNAVIVVLAGFGFSLLFFLGEIFIGNSRMIYSLEWLLAAVLVTAQIYSNYSVCDQSNNKIVDRFAMNLLSSMPPDAIILLRGDLPGNSLRYMHHCEGIRPDITLVDQEMMTYHWYLPKLAKHLPGVTFPGDRWNPVEGPLPDGTITFNLHHFLKVNRHKDTFVCIGLHEGDPTWKKDYSLWPWGSCDKLVSSKVPFDPEMWVEHTQNLYNWTEEYGRFDSSSWELIANEEMWQARMKTAFFLFDLAETGSTSAQEKAKLYTLAYKLYKEIVSTYKTHPVNWHKNYAIACERVLHLHPAREDPEVLLLEIIKHFRLYLEKAAEDPQQSSILQAIKHMKKELREVRKLKKAARRRPA
;
A
#
# COMPACT_ATOMS: atom_id res chain seq x y z
N MET A 1 33.66 21.99 12.18
CA MET A 1 32.20 21.93 11.96
C MET A 1 31.54 21.31 13.18
N GLY A 2 30.53 21.95 13.76
CA GLY A 2 29.80 21.40 14.92
C GLY A 2 28.84 20.25 14.54
N PRO A 3 28.28 19.52 15.51
CA PRO A 3 27.35 18.41 15.26
C PRO A 3 26.15 18.79 14.37
N LEU A 4 25.62 20.02 14.53
CA LEU A 4 24.52 20.54 13.72
C LEU A 4 24.88 20.73 12.24
N SER A 5 26.09 21.24 11.94
CA SER A 5 26.53 21.40 10.55
C SER A 5 26.73 20.05 9.85
N TRP A 6 27.24 19.05 10.58
CA TRP A 6 27.35 17.69 10.04
C TRP A 6 25.99 17.02 9.84
N ALA A 7 25.05 17.23 10.77
CA ALA A 7 23.67 16.75 10.61
C ALA A 7 23.02 17.32 9.35
N GLY A 8 23.17 18.64 9.11
CA GLY A 8 22.67 19.28 7.89
C GLY A 8 23.32 18.75 6.61
N ALA A 9 24.64 18.51 6.62
CA ALA A 9 25.34 17.92 5.47
C ALA A 9 24.87 16.49 5.19
N MET A 10 24.67 15.67 6.23
CA MET A 10 24.14 14.31 6.09
C MET A 10 22.72 14.31 5.53
N GLY A 11 21.85 15.19 6.03
CA GLY A 11 20.51 15.39 5.49
C GLY A 11 20.53 15.79 4.02
N ALA A 12 21.37 16.74 3.64
CA ALA A 12 21.51 17.17 2.24
C ALA A 12 21.96 16.03 1.32
N ALA A 13 22.90 15.19 1.79
CA ALA A 13 23.34 14.02 1.03
C ALA A 13 22.21 12.98 0.84
N VAL A 14 21.48 12.64 1.91
CA VAL A 14 20.32 11.73 1.82
C VAL A 14 19.23 12.30 0.92
N ALA A 15 18.94 13.60 1.05
CA ALA A 15 17.97 14.28 0.20
C ALA A 15 18.36 14.17 -1.29
N ALA A 16 19.63 14.37 -1.63
CA ALA A 16 20.08 14.24 -3.02
C ALA A 16 19.76 12.85 -3.61
N PHE A 17 20.02 11.78 -2.86
CA PHE A 17 19.69 10.41 -3.29
C PHE A 17 18.18 10.17 -3.41
N TYR A 18 17.42 10.58 -2.39
CA TYR A 18 15.97 10.38 -2.36
C TYR A 18 15.26 11.14 -3.47
N VAL A 19 15.65 12.40 -3.73
CA VAL A 19 15.07 13.22 -4.80
C VAL A 19 15.30 12.60 -6.17
N THR A 20 16.49 12.04 -6.42
CA THR A 20 16.79 11.39 -7.71
C THR A 20 16.04 10.07 -7.89
N ALA A 21 15.73 9.37 -6.80
CA ALA A 21 15.01 8.10 -6.84
C ALA A 21 13.48 8.28 -6.80
N ALA A 22 12.98 9.49 -6.52
CA ALA A 22 11.56 9.73 -6.28
C ALA A 22 10.70 9.54 -7.54
N PRO A 23 9.56 8.83 -7.44
CA PRO A 23 8.67 8.61 -8.57
C PRO A 23 7.96 9.90 -8.97
N HIS A 24 7.76 10.08 -10.27
CA HIS A 24 7.00 11.20 -10.84
C HIS A 24 5.48 10.93 -10.88
N SER A 25 5.03 9.74 -10.44
CA SER A 25 3.65 9.27 -10.44
C SER A 25 3.14 9.02 -9.02
N ALA A 26 1.82 8.81 -8.88
CA ALA A 26 1.28 8.21 -7.66
C ALA A 26 1.67 6.73 -7.63
N LEU A 27 2.13 6.26 -6.48
CA LEU A 27 2.33 4.83 -6.23
C LEU A 27 1.03 4.22 -5.70
N GLY A 28 0.96 2.89 -5.61
CA GLY A 28 -0.24 2.20 -5.12
C GLY A 28 -0.46 2.36 -3.61
N GLY A 29 -1.59 1.85 -3.12
CA GLY A 29 -2.01 1.99 -1.73
C GLY A 29 -2.66 3.34 -1.47
N ASP A 30 -2.28 3.98 -0.36
CA ASP A 30 -2.96 5.19 0.11
C ASP A 30 -2.46 6.46 -0.60
N SER A 31 -1.36 6.37 -1.36
CA SER A 31 -0.70 7.52 -1.97
C SER A 31 -1.64 8.36 -2.83
N GLY A 32 -2.41 7.75 -3.73
CA GLY A 32 -3.37 8.47 -4.58
C GLY A 32 -4.47 9.18 -3.78
N GLU A 33 -4.91 8.59 -2.65
CA GLU A 33 -5.89 9.21 -1.76
C GLU A 33 -5.30 10.40 -1.02
N LEU A 34 -4.14 10.22 -0.39
CA LEU A 34 -3.46 11.25 0.39
C LEU A 34 -3.14 12.47 -0.48
N ILE A 35 -2.67 12.24 -1.71
CA ILE A 35 -2.41 13.32 -2.67
C ILE A 35 -3.73 14.02 -3.04
N THR A 36 -4.80 13.27 -3.34
CA THR A 36 -6.09 13.88 -3.71
C THR A 36 -6.68 14.70 -2.55
N ALA A 37 -6.69 14.15 -1.34
CA ALA A 37 -7.17 14.84 -0.14
C ALA A 37 -6.37 16.12 0.12
N ALA A 38 -5.05 16.09 -0.05
CA ALA A 38 -4.21 17.29 0.07
C ALA A 38 -4.49 18.30 -1.04
N TYR A 39 -4.56 17.85 -2.31
CA TYR A 39 -4.76 18.70 -3.49
C TYR A 39 -6.04 19.54 -3.37
N GLU A 40 -7.14 18.91 -2.94
CA GLU A 40 -8.46 19.52 -2.81
C GLU A 40 -8.76 20.10 -1.42
N LEU A 41 -7.85 19.93 -0.45
CA LEU A 41 -8.10 20.24 0.97
C LEU A 41 -9.31 19.48 1.55
N GLY A 42 -9.41 18.19 1.23
CA GLY A 42 -10.35 17.23 1.83
C GLY A 42 -9.75 16.48 3.03
N VAL A 43 -10.52 15.56 3.61
CA VAL A 43 -10.07 14.70 4.71
C VAL A 43 -9.74 13.30 4.18
N ALA A 44 -8.54 12.80 4.46
CA ALA A 44 -8.13 11.44 4.12
C ALA A 44 -8.74 10.40 5.08
N HIS A 45 -8.54 9.12 4.80
CA HIS A 45 -8.98 8.03 5.67
C HIS A 45 -8.51 8.20 7.15
N PRO A 46 -9.27 7.65 8.12
CA PRO A 46 -8.98 7.83 9.55
C PRO A 46 -7.53 7.45 9.97
N PRO A 47 -6.82 8.33 10.71
CA PRO A 47 -7.34 9.47 11.48
C PRO A 47 -7.31 10.83 10.75
N GLY A 48 -7.17 10.84 9.43
CA GLY A 48 -7.27 12.03 8.57
C GLY A 48 -5.97 12.79 8.34
N TYR A 49 -4.89 12.44 9.06
CA TYR A 49 -3.52 12.96 8.90
C TYR A 49 -3.44 14.48 8.68
N PRO A 50 -4.14 15.32 9.47
CA PRO A 50 -4.34 16.73 9.14
C PRO A 50 -3.04 17.51 8.94
N LEU A 51 -1.99 17.20 9.71
CA LEU A 51 -0.70 17.85 9.53
C LEU A 51 -0.04 17.50 8.18
N PHE A 52 -0.06 16.21 7.81
CA PHE A 52 0.49 15.76 6.54
C PHE A 52 -0.28 16.39 5.38
N THR A 53 -1.61 16.37 5.42
CA THR A 53 -2.48 16.95 4.40
C THR A 53 -2.18 18.44 4.16
N LEU A 54 -2.03 19.22 5.24
CA LEU A 54 -1.69 20.65 5.13
C LEU A 54 -0.28 20.90 4.57
N LEU A 55 0.71 20.10 4.99
CA LEU A 55 2.08 20.20 4.46
C LEU A 55 2.15 19.75 2.99
N ALA A 56 1.41 18.71 2.61
CA ALA A 56 1.31 18.22 1.25
C ALA A 56 0.64 19.27 0.34
N LYS A 57 -0.45 19.91 0.78
CA LYS A 57 -1.04 21.05 0.05
C LYS A 57 -0.01 22.17 -0.13
N LEU A 58 0.71 22.54 0.93
CA LEU A 58 1.74 23.56 0.84
C LEU A 58 2.84 23.18 -0.17
N ALA A 59 3.29 21.92 -0.19
CA ALA A 59 4.27 21.44 -1.16
C ALA A 59 3.74 21.48 -2.61
N ILE A 60 2.47 21.12 -2.83
CA ILE A 60 1.83 21.20 -4.14
C ILE A 60 1.82 22.64 -4.67
N GLU A 61 1.57 23.63 -3.81
CA GLU A 61 1.56 25.05 -4.19
C GLU A 61 2.97 25.65 -4.33
N LEU A 62 3.92 25.26 -3.48
CA LEU A 62 5.27 25.84 -3.44
C LEU A 62 6.22 25.28 -4.51
N PHE A 63 6.06 24.01 -4.92
CA PHE A 63 6.87 23.41 -5.96
C PHE A 63 6.20 23.60 -7.33
N PRO A 64 6.69 24.48 -8.23
CA PRO A 64 5.98 24.86 -9.46
C PRO A 64 6.22 23.89 -10.63
N PHE A 65 6.71 22.67 -10.37
CA PHE A 65 7.12 21.70 -11.38
C PHE A 65 6.64 20.29 -11.06
N GLY A 66 6.58 19.44 -12.09
CA GLY A 66 6.08 18.07 -11.97
C GLY A 66 4.59 17.97 -11.64
N SER A 67 4.11 16.72 -11.57
CA SER A 67 2.75 16.36 -11.17
C SER A 67 2.49 16.64 -9.69
N ALA A 68 1.22 16.63 -9.26
CA ALA A 68 0.90 16.74 -7.85
C ALA A 68 1.56 15.59 -7.03
N ALA A 69 1.59 14.37 -7.57
CA ALA A 69 2.28 13.26 -6.94
C ALA A 69 3.77 13.52 -6.73
N TYR A 70 4.48 14.00 -7.76
CA TYR A 70 5.92 14.27 -7.64
C TYR A 70 6.24 15.29 -6.54
N ARG A 71 5.41 16.34 -6.42
CA ARG A 71 5.60 17.39 -5.40
C ARG A 71 5.44 16.85 -3.98
N VAL A 72 4.47 15.95 -3.76
CA VAL A 72 4.27 15.32 -2.45
C VAL A 72 5.34 14.25 -2.18
N ASN A 73 5.76 13.49 -3.20
CA ASN A 73 6.89 12.55 -3.10
C ASN A 73 8.19 13.30 -2.72
N LEU A 74 8.41 14.49 -3.29
CA LEU A 74 9.53 15.38 -2.95
C LEU A 74 9.45 15.87 -1.50
N LEU A 75 8.25 16.25 -1.01
CA LEU A 75 8.05 16.57 0.41
C LEU A 75 8.47 15.40 1.29
N CYS A 76 8.01 14.18 1.00
CA CYS A 76 8.41 12.98 1.75
C CYS A 76 9.92 12.78 1.73
N ALA A 77 10.58 12.94 0.58
CA ALA A 77 12.03 12.78 0.46
C ALA A 77 12.78 13.76 1.39
N LEU A 78 12.33 15.00 1.44
CA LEU A 78 12.90 16.03 2.32
C LEU A 78 12.63 15.74 3.80
N LEU A 79 11.43 15.25 4.14
CA LEU A 79 11.08 14.87 5.51
C LEU A 79 11.89 13.66 6.00
N GLY A 80 12.08 12.65 5.15
CA GLY A 80 12.94 11.49 5.43
C GLY A 80 14.40 11.89 5.62
N ALA A 81 14.92 12.82 4.80
CA ALA A 81 16.26 13.38 4.95
C ALA A 81 16.42 14.25 6.22
N ALA A 82 15.37 14.97 6.62
CA ALA A 82 15.33 15.70 7.89
C ALA A 82 15.32 14.74 9.10
N ALA A 83 14.59 13.62 9.00
CA ALA A 83 14.64 12.55 10.01
C ALA A 83 16.07 11.99 10.15
N ALA A 84 16.73 11.71 9.02
CA ALA A 84 18.11 11.27 8.97
C ALA A 84 19.08 12.25 9.67
N SER A 85 18.89 13.56 9.48
CA SER A 85 19.66 14.60 10.16
C SER A 85 19.52 14.55 11.69
N LEU A 86 18.30 14.34 12.20
CA LEU A 86 18.03 14.29 13.63
C LEU A 86 18.53 13.00 14.28
N LEU A 87 18.43 11.87 13.58
CA LEU A 87 19.02 10.61 14.02
C LEU A 87 20.55 10.70 14.05
N PHE A 88 21.16 11.31 13.02
CA PHE A 88 22.60 11.59 12.98
C PHE A 88 23.03 12.42 14.19
N TYR A 89 22.34 13.53 14.43
CA TYR A 89 22.59 14.39 15.57
C TYR A 89 22.50 13.61 16.89
N THR A 90 21.45 12.80 17.05
CA THR A 90 21.24 11.96 18.24
C THR A 90 22.42 11.02 18.47
N VAL A 91 22.85 10.29 17.43
CA VAL A 91 23.98 9.34 17.55
C VAL A 91 25.28 10.06 17.87
N VAL A 92 25.59 11.18 17.20
CA VAL A 92 26.81 11.95 17.47
C VAL A 92 26.83 12.49 18.91
N ARG A 93 25.69 12.91 19.45
CA ARG A 93 25.61 13.40 20.84
C ARG A 93 25.71 12.28 21.88
N LEU A 94 25.31 11.06 21.54
CA LEU A 94 25.48 9.90 22.43
C LEU A 94 26.90 9.35 22.39
N SER A 95 27.48 9.24 21.19
CA SER A 95 28.74 8.53 20.95
C SER A 95 29.97 9.43 20.90
N GLY A 96 29.80 10.72 20.56
CA GLY A 96 30.91 11.62 20.23
C GLY A 96 31.55 11.38 18.85
N SER A 97 31.09 10.37 18.08
CA SER A 97 31.69 9.97 16.81
C SER A 97 30.81 10.33 15.61
N GLN A 98 31.38 11.04 14.63
CA GLN A 98 30.70 11.28 13.33
C GLN A 98 30.59 10.00 12.50
N ALA A 99 31.59 9.12 12.55
CA ALA A 99 31.58 7.88 11.79
C ALA A 99 30.46 6.95 12.28
N ALA A 100 30.23 6.88 13.60
CA ALA A 100 29.09 6.18 14.19
C ALA A 100 27.74 6.78 13.73
N GLY A 101 27.66 8.10 13.62
CA GLY A 101 26.50 8.79 13.07
C GLY A 101 26.24 8.44 11.61
N ILE A 102 27.29 8.43 10.77
CA ILE A 102 27.19 8.05 9.35
C ILE A 102 26.77 6.59 9.22
N PHE A 103 27.37 5.69 10.00
CA PHE A 103 26.98 4.28 10.04
C PHE A 103 25.49 4.14 10.36
N ALA A 104 25.03 4.66 11.51
CA ALA A 104 23.64 4.52 11.94
C ALA A 104 22.64 5.04 10.90
N VAL A 105 22.89 6.25 10.38
CA VAL A 105 21.96 6.92 9.47
C VAL A 105 22.04 6.35 8.06
N GLY A 106 23.23 5.97 7.58
CA GLY A 106 23.36 5.30 6.30
C GLY A 106 22.68 3.93 6.28
N MET A 107 22.81 3.14 7.36
CA MET A 107 22.08 1.87 7.49
C MET A 107 20.57 2.09 7.54
N PHE A 108 20.09 3.15 8.19
CA PHE A 108 18.67 3.49 8.25
C PHE A 108 18.12 3.99 6.92
N SER A 109 18.68 5.09 6.39
CA SER A 109 18.20 5.77 5.20
C SER A 109 18.26 4.89 3.96
N PHE A 110 19.29 4.07 3.82
CA PHE A 110 19.46 3.21 2.65
C PHE A 110 18.97 1.78 2.86
N SER A 111 18.24 1.50 3.95
CA SER A 111 17.40 0.28 4.05
C SER A 111 16.22 0.36 3.10
N ARG A 112 15.81 -0.79 2.55
CA ARG A 112 14.77 -0.85 1.51
C ARG A 112 13.48 -0.20 1.99
N LEU A 113 13.03 -0.55 3.19
CA LEU A 113 11.80 -0.04 3.77
C LEU A 113 11.84 1.47 3.98
N THR A 114 12.88 1.99 4.66
CA THR A 114 12.98 3.43 4.93
C THR A 114 13.12 4.23 3.64
N TRP A 115 13.92 3.76 2.68
CA TRP A 115 14.09 4.46 1.40
C TRP A 115 12.76 4.54 0.65
N GLN A 116 12.12 3.40 0.42
CA GLN A 116 10.87 3.32 -0.36
C GLN A 116 9.79 4.26 0.19
N TRP A 117 9.57 4.26 1.51
CA TRP A 117 8.56 5.12 2.14
C TRP A 117 9.04 6.55 2.40
N SER A 118 10.34 6.82 2.22
CA SER A 118 10.88 8.18 2.20
C SER A 118 10.65 8.89 0.88
N ILE A 119 10.48 8.17 -0.23
CA ILE A 119 10.28 8.77 -1.55
C ILE A 119 8.82 8.70 -2.04
N THR A 120 7.93 8.12 -1.24
CA THR A 120 6.51 7.91 -1.58
C THR A 120 5.63 8.85 -0.77
N ALA A 121 4.58 9.41 -1.39
CA ALA A 121 3.58 10.27 -0.76
C ALA A 121 2.73 9.49 0.25
N GLU A 122 3.29 9.33 1.43
CA GLU A 122 2.81 8.53 2.55
C GLU A 122 3.22 9.19 3.88
N VAL A 123 2.50 8.88 4.93
CA VAL A 123 2.58 9.60 6.23
C VAL A 123 3.81 9.21 7.07
N PHE A 124 4.52 8.16 6.66
CA PHE A 124 5.60 7.55 7.44
C PHE A 124 6.85 8.42 7.52
N SER A 125 7.19 9.15 6.46
CA SER A 125 8.35 10.06 6.45
C SER A 125 8.25 11.13 7.53
N LEU A 126 7.07 11.75 7.63
CA LEU A 126 6.77 12.73 8.66
C LEU A 126 6.78 12.10 10.05
N ASN A 127 6.33 10.85 10.19
CA ASN A 127 6.38 10.17 11.47
C ASN A 127 7.81 9.84 11.91
N ASN A 128 8.67 9.39 10.98
CA ASN A 128 10.08 9.17 11.23
C ASN A 128 10.80 10.47 11.64
N LEU A 129 10.42 11.60 11.04
CA LEU A 129 10.91 12.93 11.46
C LEU A 129 10.55 13.22 12.91
N PHE A 130 9.31 12.94 13.35
CA PHE A 130 8.91 13.13 14.73
C PHE A 130 9.62 12.18 15.70
N VAL A 131 9.80 10.91 15.34
CA VAL A 131 10.60 9.97 16.15
C VAL A 131 12.02 10.51 16.33
N GLY A 132 12.68 10.91 15.22
CA GLY A 132 14.03 11.49 15.27
C GLY A 132 14.09 12.79 16.09
N LEU A 133 13.09 13.67 15.96
CA LEU A 133 12.99 14.91 16.73
C LEU A 133 12.84 14.63 18.22
N LEU A 134 11.96 13.72 18.61
CA LEU A 134 11.73 13.37 20.00
C LEU A 134 12.99 12.74 20.62
N MET A 135 13.70 11.87 19.90
CA MET A 135 14.98 11.32 20.35
C MET A 135 16.05 12.41 20.51
N ALA A 136 16.17 13.33 19.55
CA ALA A 136 17.11 14.45 19.63
C ALA A 136 16.79 15.38 20.81
N LEU A 137 15.51 15.65 21.08
CA LEU A 137 15.06 16.44 22.22
C LEU A 137 15.31 15.70 23.55
N SER A 138 15.16 14.38 23.62
CA SER A 138 15.52 13.59 24.80
C SER A 138 17.00 13.72 25.14
N VAL A 139 17.89 13.69 24.13
CA VAL A 139 19.32 13.92 24.34
C VAL A 139 19.60 15.34 24.84
N GLN A 140 18.98 16.36 24.21
CA GLN A 140 19.15 17.75 24.66
C GLN A 140 18.63 17.96 26.08
N PHE A 141 17.52 17.30 26.46
CA PHE A 141 16.95 17.39 27.80
C PHE A 141 17.89 16.79 28.85
N GLU A 142 18.53 15.66 28.55
CA GLU A 142 19.50 15.05 29.46
C GLU A 142 20.78 15.89 29.61
N GLU A 143 21.21 16.57 28.54
CA GLU A 143 22.38 17.44 28.55
C GLU A 143 22.11 18.83 29.14
N ALA A 144 20.85 19.19 29.36
CA ALA A 144 20.48 20.48 29.90
C ALA A 144 20.90 20.59 31.38
N THR A 145 21.81 21.53 31.66
CA THR A 145 22.37 21.72 32.99
C THR A 145 21.44 22.55 33.89
N THR A 146 20.68 23.48 33.30
CA THR A 146 19.82 24.40 34.06
C THR A 146 18.34 24.05 33.96
N ALA A 147 17.57 24.39 35.01
CA ALA A 147 16.11 24.26 35.02
C ALA A 147 15.42 25.05 33.88
N LYS A 148 16.00 26.20 33.51
CA LYS A 148 15.49 27.05 32.43
C LYS A 148 15.64 26.38 31.07
N GLU A 149 16.79 25.74 30.80
CA GLU A 149 17.02 24.97 29.58
C GLU A 149 16.10 23.76 29.51
N ARG A 150 16.01 22.96 30.59
CA ARG A 150 15.08 21.82 30.68
C ARG A 150 13.65 22.26 30.41
N SER A 151 13.19 23.34 31.04
CA SER A 151 11.85 23.89 30.81
C SER A 151 11.62 24.32 29.36
N LYS A 152 12.61 24.92 28.70
CA LYS A 152 12.51 25.30 27.28
C LYS A 152 12.37 24.06 26.39
N ILE A 153 13.20 23.04 26.62
CA ILE A 153 13.18 21.80 25.84
C ILE A 153 11.86 21.06 26.06
N CYS A 154 11.36 20.98 27.30
CA CYS A 154 10.06 20.36 27.58
C CYS A 154 8.91 21.05 26.87
N LYS A 155 8.91 22.39 26.73
CA LYS A 155 7.86 23.10 25.98
C LYS A 155 7.89 22.78 24.50
N VAL A 156 9.09 22.75 23.90
CA VAL A 156 9.27 22.35 22.50
C VAL A 156 8.87 20.89 22.30
N GLY A 157 9.26 20.01 23.22
CA GLY A 157 8.88 18.60 23.23
C GLY A 157 7.38 18.40 23.36
N ALA A 158 6.72 19.09 24.29
CA ALA A 158 5.27 19.02 24.46
C ALA A 158 4.52 19.48 23.20
N PHE A 159 4.92 20.60 22.60
CA PHE A 159 4.38 21.05 21.32
C PHE A 159 4.61 20.01 20.20
N SER A 160 5.81 19.44 20.12
CA SER A 160 6.15 18.42 19.12
C SER A 160 5.35 17.13 19.32
N CYS A 161 5.06 16.73 20.56
CA CYS A 161 4.20 15.59 20.87
C CYS A 161 2.76 15.82 20.43
N GLY A 162 2.20 17.02 20.62
CA GLY A 162 0.86 17.34 20.12
C GLY A 162 0.81 17.35 18.60
N LEU A 163 1.83 17.94 17.98
CA LEU A 163 1.95 18.04 16.52
C LEU A 163 2.13 16.67 15.86
N SER A 164 2.93 15.77 16.47
CA SER A 164 3.15 14.42 15.94
C SER A 164 1.89 13.56 15.96
N MET A 165 1.02 13.76 16.95
CA MET A 165 -0.28 13.09 17.01
C MET A 165 -1.18 13.46 15.84
N CYS A 166 -1.07 14.68 15.28
CA CYS A 166 -1.79 15.11 14.08
C CYS A 166 -1.29 14.46 12.77
N ASN A 167 -0.22 13.65 12.83
CA ASN A 167 0.23 12.83 11.72
C ASN A 167 -0.19 11.38 11.93
N GLN A 168 0.48 10.62 12.80
CA GLN A 168 0.24 9.18 12.94
C GLN A 168 0.12 8.77 14.41
N HIS A 169 -0.96 8.10 14.78
CA HIS A 169 -1.27 7.78 16.19
C HIS A 169 -0.32 6.80 16.86
N THR A 170 0.43 6.00 16.09
CA THR A 170 1.42 5.07 16.65
C THR A 170 2.53 5.78 17.42
N ILE A 171 2.74 7.08 17.16
CA ILE A 171 3.71 7.91 17.89
C ILE A 171 3.39 8.01 19.40
N VAL A 172 2.12 7.82 19.79
CA VAL A 172 1.68 7.90 21.20
C VAL A 172 2.49 6.96 22.08
N ILE A 173 2.88 5.79 21.57
CA ILE A 173 3.70 4.82 22.32
C ILE A 173 5.05 5.41 22.73
N TYR A 174 5.71 6.13 21.81
CA TYR A 174 6.96 6.82 22.08
C TYR A 174 6.77 8.01 23.02
N VAL A 175 5.71 8.79 22.80
CA VAL A 175 5.37 9.94 23.65
C VAL A 175 5.15 9.50 25.09
N LEU A 176 4.45 8.39 25.33
CA LEU A 176 4.22 7.87 26.68
C LEU A 176 5.52 7.50 27.40
N CYS A 177 6.44 6.77 26.74
CA CYS A 177 7.75 6.45 27.32
C CYS A 177 8.53 7.72 27.70
N ILE A 178 8.57 8.70 26.80
CA ILE A 178 9.32 9.96 27.01
C ILE A 178 8.68 10.80 28.11
N VAL A 179 7.35 10.95 28.12
CA VAL A 179 6.64 11.73 29.14
C VAL A 179 6.82 11.13 30.52
N LEU A 180 6.77 9.80 30.67
CA LEU A 180 7.01 9.13 31.94
C LEU A 180 8.44 9.37 32.44
N TRP A 181 9.44 9.24 31.55
CA TRP A 181 10.84 9.49 31.88
C TRP A 181 11.11 10.97 32.23
N VAL A 182 10.65 11.91 31.42
CA VAL A 182 10.78 13.35 31.68
C VAL A 182 10.09 13.74 32.98
N SER A 183 8.88 13.24 33.24
CA SER A 183 8.14 13.54 34.47
C SER A 183 8.87 13.02 35.71
N SER A 184 9.43 11.81 35.65
CA SER A 184 10.26 11.25 36.71
C SER A 184 11.49 12.13 36.98
N ARG A 185 12.17 12.60 35.91
CA ARG A 185 13.34 13.48 36.02
C ARG A 185 12.97 14.83 36.65
N LEU A 186 11.92 15.48 36.16
CA LEU A 186 11.44 16.78 36.69
C LEU A 186 10.97 16.66 38.14
N PHE A 187 10.36 15.53 38.51
CA PHE A 187 9.97 15.27 39.89
C PHE A 187 11.22 15.16 40.80
N ARG A 188 12.24 14.41 40.37
CA ARG A 188 13.50 14.25 41.12
C ARG A 188 14.24 15.57 41.33
N GLU A 189 14.23 16.42 40.32
CA GLU A 189 14.84 17.75 40.34
C GLU A 189 13.95 18.83 41.01
N ARG A 190 12.75 18.46 41.50
CA ARG A 190 11.75 19.37 42.10
C ARG A 190 11.26 20.49 41.16
N GLU A 191 11.28 20.22 39.86
CA GLU A 191 10.86 21.14 38.79
C GLU A 191 9.41 20.90 38.33
N LEU A 192 8.82 19.78 38.72
CA LEU A 192 7.44 19.43 38.39
C LEU A 192 6.43 20.17 39.28
N THR A 193 6.07 21.38 38.88
CA THR A 193 5.04 22.20 39.53
C THR A 193 3.75 22.23 38.73
N LEU A 194 2.61 22.54 39.37
CA LEU A 194 1.33 22.71 38.66
C LEU A 194 1.42 23.76 37.54
N SER A 195 2.12 24.88 37.79
CA SER A 195 2.35 25.91 36.76
C SER A 195 3.12 25.37 35.56
N ASN A 196 4.14 24.55 35.78
CA ASN A 196 4.89 23.92 34.69
C ASN A 196 4.04 22.90 33.94
N ALA A 197 3.28 22.06 34.66
CA ALA A 197 2.36 21.11 34.03
C ALA A 197 1.34 21.82 33.12
N LEU A 198 0.72 22.91 33.59
CA LEU A 198 -0.22 23.71 32.79
C LEU A 198 0.43 24.32 31.54
N LYS A 199 1.67 24.82 31.64
CA LYS A 199 2.42 25.34 30.48
C LYS A 199 2.72 24.25 29.46
N LEU A 200 3.10 23.05 29.91
CA LEU A 200 3.36 21.92 29.02
C LEU A 200 2.06 21.43 28.35
N SER A 201 0.96 21.34 29.10
CA SER A 201 -0.36 21.02 28.54
C SER A 201 -0.79 22.04 27.51
N PHE A 202 -0.59 23.35 27.75
CA PHE A 202 -0.88 24.39 26.76
C PHE A 202 -0.03 24.23 25.50
N CYS A 203 1.28 23.98 25.62
CA CYS A 203 2.14 23.72 24.46
C CYS A 203 1.70 22.49 23.68
N PHE A 204 1.33 21.40 24.36
CA PHE A 204 0.80 20.20 23.73
C PHE A 204 -0.50 20.47 22.97
N LEU A 205 -1.46 21.14 23.60
CA LEU A 205 -2.73 21.52 22.96
C LEU A 205 -2.52 22.46 21.76
N ALA A 206 -1.54 23.37 21.84
CA ALA A 206 -1.15 24.20 20.70
C ALA A 206 -0.57 23.36 19.54
N GLY A 207 0.17 22.29 19.85
CA GLY A 207 0.62 21.31 18.85
C GLY A 207 -0.54 20.56 18.17
N CYS A 208 -1.64 20.33 18.89
CA CYS A 208 -2.84 19.67 18.38
C CYS A 208 -3.74 20.55 17.47
N LEU A 209 -3.40 21.83 17.27
CA LEU A 209 -4.20 22.75 16.45
C LEU A 209 -4.52 22.25 15.02
N PRO A 210 -3.65 21.50 14.31
CA PRO A 210 -4.00 20.97 13.01
C PRO A 210 -5.26 20.10 13.00
N TYR A 211 -5.67 19.49 14.12
CA TYR A 211 -6.94 18.75 14.17
C TYR A 211 -8.17 19.60 13.87
N LEU A 212 -8.10 20.94 14.06
CA LEU A 212 -9.17 21.85 13.68
C LEU A 212 -9.42 21.87 12.17
N TYR A 213 -8.45 21.44 11.35
CA TYR A 213 -8.62 21.29 9.91
C TYR A 213 -9.76 20.33 9.56
N LEU A 214 -9.90 19.22 10.29
CA LEU A 214 -10.89 18.18 9.99
C LEU A 214 -12.34 18.72 9.99
N PRO A 215 -12.84 19.33 11.09
CA PRO A 215 -14.19 19.90 11.08
C PRO A 215 -14.32 21.09 10.11
N ILE A 216 -13.26 21.90 9.92
CA ILE A 216 -13.30 23.03 8.97
C ILE A 216 -13.48 22.54 7.53
N SER A 217 -12.69 21.56 7.09
CA SER A 217 -12.82 20.97 5.74
C SER A 217 -14.19 20.31 5.55
N ALA A 218 -14.64 19.52 6.53
CA ALA A 218 -15.94 18.85 6.50
C ALA A 218 -17.14 19.82 6.48
N TYR A 219 -17.00 20.98 7.11
CA TYR A 219 -18.00 22.06 7.10
C TYR A 219 -18.03 22.79 5.76
N LEU A 220 -16.85 23.15 5.23
CA LEU A 220 -16.75 23.82 3.93
C LEU A 220 -17.21 22.91 2.79
N ASN A 221 -16.94 21.60 2.88
CA ASN A 221 -17.32 20.55 1.93
C ASN A 221 -17.09 20.99 0.48
N LYS A 222 -15.88 21.51 0.20
CA LYS A 222 -15.45 21.96 -1.14
C LYS A 222 -14.73 20.87 -1.93
N ALA A 223 -13.99 20.00 -1.24
CA ALA A 223 -13.29 18.88 -1.85
C ALA A 223 -14.29 17.88 -2.44
N ARG A 224 -14.02 17.37 -3.64
CA ARG A 224 -14.82 16.33 -4.28
C ARG A 224 -14.57 14.97 -3.61
N TRP A 225 -13.41 14.82 -2.96
CA TRP A 225 -13.12 13.70 -2.08
C TRP A 225 -12.93 14.12 -0.61
N THR A 226 -13.67 13.49 0.28
CA THR A 226 -13.44 13.55 1.74
C THR A 226 -13.97 12.29 2.40
N TRP A 227 -13.23 11.74 3.36
CA TRP A 227 -13.65 10.59 4.15
C TRP A 227 -14.30 11.05 5.45
N GLY A 228 -15.53 10.62 5.71
CA GLY A 228 -16.24 10.90 6.96
C GLY A 228 -16.94 12.26 6.99
N ASP A 229 -17.73 12.47 8.05
CA ASP A 229 -18.30 13.77 8.40
C ASP A 229 -17.83 14.21 9.80
N GLN A 230 -16.88 15.13 9.84
CA GLN A 230 -16.32 15.66 11.09
C GLN A 230 -16.99 16.97 11.53
N THR A 231 -18.13 17.36 10.96
CA THR A 231 -18.83 18.61 11.35
C THR A 231 -19.40 18.57 12.77
N SER A 232 -19.70 17.38 13.29
CA SER A 232 -20.16 17.18 14.66
C SER A 232 -19.03 16.65 15.55
N PHE A 233 -19.13 16.89 16.86
CA PHE A 233 -18.17 16.33 17.82
C PHE A 233 -18.11 14.80 17.76
N LYS A 234 -19.27 14.13 17.61
CA LYS A 234 -19.33 12.68 17.45
C LYS A 234 -18.59 12.22 16.19
N GLY A 235 -18.86 12.84 15.05
CA GLY A 235 -18.19 12.51 13.79
C GLY A 235 -16.68 12.76 13.83
N PHE A 236 -16.26 13.87 14.46
CA PHE A 236 -14.84 14.13 14.74
C PHE A 236 -14.22 13.02 15.60
N MET A 237 -14.88 12.61 16.70
CA MET A 237 -14.37 11.55 17.57
C MET A 237 -14.36 10.18 16.87
N THR A 238 -15.38 9.83 16.10
CA THR A 238 -15.43 8.60 15.29
C THR A 238 -14.26 8.52 14.32
N HIS A 239 -13.94 9.64 13.65
CA HIS A 239 -12.82 9.71 12.73
C HIS A 239 -11.47 9.71 13.46
N LEU A 240 -11.31 10.51 14.52
CA LEU A 240 -10.09 10.56 15.32
C LEU A 240 -9.79 9.19 15.93
N LEU A 241 -10.77 8.55 16.57
CA LEU A 241 -10.61 7.24 17.20
C LEU A 241 -10.59 6.10 16.19
N ARG A 242 -10.64 6.36 14.87
CA ARG A 242 -10.62 5.32 13.83
C ARG A 242 -11.67 4.23 14.06
N GLU A 243 -12.85 4.59 14.57
CA GLU A 243 -13.91 3.63 14.93
C GLU A 243 -14.34 2.79 13.73
N GLU A 244 -14.30 3.37 12.53
CA GLU A 244 -14.64 2.70 11.28
C GLU A 244 -13.69 1.54 10.93
N TYR A 245 -12.44 1.57 11.44
CA TYR A 245 -11.49 0.45 11.35
C TYR A 245 -11.55 -0.49 12.56
N GLY A 246 -12.19 -0.09 13.66
CA GLY A 246 -12.20 -0.82 14.95
C GLY A 246 -11.30 -0.23 16.05
N THR A 247 -10.90 1.05 15.94
CA THR A 247 -10.08 1.86 16.87
C THR A 247 -8.64 1.39 17.11
N PHE A 248 -8.42 0.11 17.36
CA PHE A 248 -7.10 -0.46 17.57
C PHE A 248 -6.78 -1.56 16.55
N SER A 249 -7.48 -1.57 15.43
CA SER A 249 -7.28 -2.51 14.33
C SER A 249 -6.75 -1.77 13.10
N LEU A 250 -5.99 -2.49 12.27
CA LEU A 250 -5.60 -2.07 10.93
C LEU A 250 -6.77 -2.24 9.95
N ALA A 251 -7.55 -3.32 10.08
CA ALA A 251 -8.73 -3.59 9.26
C ALA A 251 -9.90 -4.14 10.10
N LYS A 252 -11.15 -3.85 9.72
CA LYS A 252 -12.34 -4.15 10.53
C LYS A 252 -12.72 -5.64 10.56
N LEU A 253 -12.41 -6.40 9.51
CA LEU A 253 -12.96 -7.75 9.27
C LEU A 253 -11.88 -8.83 9.02
N GLU A 254 -10.62 -8.55 9.36
CA GLU A 254 -9.52 -9.49 9.16
C GLU A 254 -9.13 -10.21 10.45
N ASN A 255 -8.97 -11.54 10.34
CA ASN A 255 -8.36 -12.38 11.36
C ASN A 255 -6.84 -12.33 11.17
N GLY A 256 -6.16 -11.57 12.02
CA GLY A 256 -4.72 -11.40 11.93
C GLY A 256 -3.91 -12.64 12.33
N SER A 257 -2.61 -12.61 12.02
CA SER A 257 -1.64 -13.57 12.53
C SER A 257 -1.37 -13.40 14.03
N SER A 258 -0.75 -14.38 14.69
CA SER A 258 -0.49 -14.28 16.13
C SER A 258 0.58 -13.23 16.46
N THR A 259 0.52 -12.65 17.66
CA THR A 259 1.52 -11.68 18.16
C THR A 259 2.95 -12.22 18.05
N THR A 260 3.14 -13.50 18.38
CA THR A 260 4.42 -14.20 18.27
C THR A 260 4.92 -14.29 16.84
N ASP A 261 4.03 -14.58 15.88
CA ASP A 261 4.38 -14.64 14.47
C ASP A 261 4.81 -13.27 13.97
N VAL A 262 4.07 -12.21 14.32
CA VAL A 262 4.40 -10.83 13.91
C VAL A 262 5.74 -10.39 14.51
N LEU A 263 6.03 -10.70 15.78
CA LEU A 263 7.32 -10.39 16.42
C LEU A 263 8.48 -11.16 15.78
N LEU A 264 8.32 -12.48 15.58
CA LEU A 264 9.34 -13.30 14.93
C LEU A 264 9.62 -12.82 13.51
N PHE A 265 8.57 -12.43 12.81
CA PHE A 265 8.67 -11.86 11.47
C PHE A 265 9.38 -10.51 11.50
N GLN A 266 9.03 -9.61 12.41
CA GLN A 266 9.71 -8.32 12.57
C GLN A 266 11.22 -8.49 12.78
N VAL A 267 11.64 -9.41 13.66
CA VAL A 267 13.06 -9.68 13.92
C VAL A 267 13.77 -10.26 12.68
N THR A 268 13.11 -11.19 12.00
CA THR A 268 13.65 -11.82 10.78
C THR A 268 13.77 -10.81 9.64
N HIS A 269 12.76 -9.96 9.48
CA HIS A 269 12.72 -8.90 8.49
C HIS A 269 13.77 -7.83 8.77
N MET A 270 13.93 -7.43 10.03
CA MET A 270 14.95 -6.46 10.44
C MET A 270 16.37 -6.94 10.13
N LYS A 271 16.64 -8.26 10.17
CA LYS A 271 17.92 -8.83 9.75
C LYS A 271 18.16 -8.64 8.25
N MET A 272 17.12 -8.75 7.43
CA MET A 272 17.19 -8.53 5.99
C MET A 272 17.34 -7.04 5.66
N GLU A 273 16.63 -6.17 6.38
CA GLU A 273 16.60 -4.72 6.11
C GLU A 273 17.85 -3.99 6.60
N LEU A 274 18.36 -4.30 7.81
CA LEU A 274 19.44 -3.56 8.46
C LEU A 274 20.75 -4.35 8.61
N SER A 275 20.78 -5.61 8.17
CA SER A 275 21.82 -6.60 8.46
C SER A 275 21.90 -7.05 9.94
N LEU A 276 22.53 -8.20 10.16
CA LEU A 276 22.81 -8.71 11.51
C LEU A 276 23.79 -7.80 12.29
N VAL A 277 24.66 -7.08 11.59
CA VAL A 277 25.70 -6.22 12.20
C VAL A 277 25.06 -5.11 13.04
N VAL A 278 23.99 -4.49 12.55
CA VAL A 278 23.25 -3.45 13.27
C VAL A 278 22.66 -4.00 14.57
N GLN A 279 22.08 -5.20 14.54
CA GLN A 279 21.49 -5.82 15.73
C GLN A 279 22.54 -6.15 16.78
N VAL A 280 23.70 -6.67 16.36
CA VAL A 280 24.83 -6.98 17.26
C VAL A 280 25.31 -5.71 17.96
N PHE A 281 25.46 -4.60 17.24
CA PHE A 281 25.87 -3.34 17.87
C PHE A 281 24.80 -2.77 18.80
N ALA A 282 23.52 -2.87 18.46
CA ALA A 282 22.44 -2.45 19.36
C ALA A 282 22.44 -3.26 20.66
N ILE A 283 22.63 -4.58 20.58
CA ILE A 283 22.76 -5.44 21.77
C ILE A 283 23.99 -5.06 22.59
N MET A 284 25.13 -4.82 21.92
CA MET A 284 26.37 -4.41 22.59
C MET A 284 26.21 -3.10 23.36
N ALA A 285 25.48 -2.12 22.82
CA ALA A 285 25.12 -0.90 23.53
C ALA A 285 24.35 -1.19 24.83
N CYS A 286 23.31 -2.02 24.76
CA CYS A 286 22.50 -2.40 25.92
C CYS A 286 23.31 -3.17 26.97
N VAL A 287 24.11 -4.15 26.55
CA VAL A 287 24.96 -4.96 27.44
C VAL A 287 26.00 -4.08 28.13
N CYS A 288 26.64 -3.16 27.40
CA CYS A 288 27.62 -2.25 27.99
C CYS A 288 26.99 -1.37 29.09
N CYS A 289 25.81 -0.81 28.84
CA CYS A 289 25.08 0.00 29.82
C CYS A 289 24.57 -0.83 31.01
N ALA A 290 24.21 -2.10 30.81
CA ALA A 290 23.81 -3.01 31.88
C ALA A 290 24.98 -3.35 32.82
N VAL A 291 26.17 -3.61 32.25
CA VAL A 291 27.38 -3.94 33.03
C VAL A 291 28.00 -2.69 33.68
N ARG A 292 27.90 -1.53 33.05
CA ARG A 292 28.42 -0.24 33.55
C ARG A 292 27.29 0.79 33.69
N PRO A 293 26.40 0.64 34.69
CA PRO A 293 25.20 1.49 34.82
C PRO A 293 25.49 2.96 35.12
N LYS A 294 26.71 3.30 35.58
CA LYS A 294 27.14 4.68 35.88
C LYS A 294 27.70 5.45 34.68
N THR A 295 27.57 4.94 33.45
CA THR A 295 27.89 5.71 32.25
C THR A 295 26.91 6.87 32.10
N GLU A 296 27.40 8.09 31.82
CA GLU A 296 26.59 9.33 31.78
C GLU A 296 25.36 9.24 30.86
N LYS A 297 25.39 8.39 29.84
CA LYS A 297 24.34 8.25 28.82
C LYS A 297 23.44 7.01 29.01
N SER A 298 23.63 6.21 30.07
CA SER A 298 22.89 4.95 30.29
C SER A 298 21.37 5.13 30.33
N GLN A 299 20.88 6.23 30.91
CA GLN A 299 19.43 6.48 31.00
C GLN A 299 18.76 6.64 29.63
N LEU A 300 19.44 7.27 28.67
CA LEU A 300 18.91 7.45 27.31
C LEU A 300 18.89 6.12 26.54
N ILE A 301 19.92 5.28 26.72
CA ILE A 301 19.95 3.94 26.12
C ILE A 301 18.78 3.09 26.64
N TRP A 302 18.49 3.15 27.94
CA TRP A 302 17.33 2.44 28.50
C TRP A 302 16.00 3.04 28.04
N LEU A 303 15.87 4.36 27.96
CA LEU A 303 14.68 5.01 27.40
C LEU A 303 14.41 4.54 25.97
N PHE A 304 15.42 4.57 25.10
CA PHE A 304 15.31 4.12 23.72
C PHE A 304 15.03 2.62 23.61
N THR A 305 15.65 1.81 24.47
CA THR A 305 15.35 0.38 24.56
C THR A 305 13.89 0.13 24.98
N SER A 306 13.37 0.87 25.96
CA SER A 306 11.96 0.79 26.36
C SER A 306 11.03 1.21 25.23
N MET A 307 11.33 2.31 24.54
CA MET A 307 10.60 2.77 23.36
C MET A 307 10.51 1.67 22.29
N LEU A 308 11.63 0.99 21.98
CA LEU A 308 11.67 -0.12 21.04
C LEU A 308 10.78 -1.29 21.49
N LEU A 309 10.97 -1.77 22.72
CA LEU A 309 10.27 -2.95 23.22
C LEU A 309 8.75 -2.72 23.33
N THR A 310 8.35 -1.57 23.88
CA THR A 310 6.93 -1.21 24.02
C THR A 310 6.27 -1.04 22.66
N TYR A 311 6.94 -0.37 21.70
CA TYR A 311 6.42 -0.22 20.35
C TYR A 311 6.24 -1.56 19.64
N SER A 312 7.29 -2.38 19.58
CA SER A 312 7.27 -3.66 18.88
C SER A 312 6.21 -4.60 19.46
N PHE A 313 6.11 -4.68 20.79
CA PHE A 313 5.08 -5.49 21.44
C PHE A 313 3.67 -4.96 21.16
N PHE A 314 3.44 -3.65 21.36
CA PHE A 314 2.12 -3.05 21.15
C PHE A 314 1.64 -3.22 19.70
N PHE A 315 2.52 -2.95 18.74
CA PHE A 315 2.17 -3.10 17.33
C PHE A 315 1.92 -4.56 16.96
N ALA A 316 2.79 -5.49 17.37
CA ALA A 316 2.57 -6.92 17.10
C ALA A 316 1.29 -7.46 17.73
N TRP A 317 0.90 -6.96 18.91
CA TRP A 317 -0.35 -7.34 19.57
C TRP A 317 -1.59 -6.81 18.84
N ARG A 318 -1.48 -5.66 18.16
CA ARG A 318 -2.61 -4.98 17.52
C ARG A 318 -2.66 -5.11 16.00
N ALA A 319 -1.58 -5.56 15.36
CA ALA A 319 -1.55 -5.86 13.94
C ALA A 319 -2.49 -7.04 13.65
N ASN A 320 -3.67 -6.75 13.11
CA ASN A 320 -4.70 -7.75 12.84
C ASN A 320 -4.82 -8.11 11.34
N LEU A 321 -3.69 -8.10 10.63
CA LEU A 321 -3.61 -8.55 9.24
C LEU A 321 -2.88 -9.89 9.16
N ASP A 322 -3.34 -10.76 8.26
CA ASP A 322 -2.71 -12.04 7.99
C ASP A 322 -1.43 -11.86 7.16
N ILE A 323 -0.26 -11.98 7.80
CA ILE A 323 1.04 -11.78 7.15
C ILE A 323 1.44 -12.92 6.21
N SER A 324 0.65 -14.00 6.13
CA SER A 324 0.81 -15.01 5.08
C SER A 324 0.44 -14.49 3.69
N LYS A 325 -0.45 -13.49 3.63
CA LYS A 325 -0.82 -12.80 2.39
C LYS A 325 0.27 -11.75 2.06
N PRO A 326 0.93 -11.84 0.88
CA PRO A 326 2.07 -10.98 0.55
C PRO A 326 1.78 -9.47 0.62
N LEU A 327 0.61 -9.02 0.14
CA LEU A 327 0.22 -7.62 0.19
C LEU A 327 0.03 -7.12 1.63
N PHE A 328 -0.61 -7.94 2.49
CA PHE A 328 -0.82 -7.59 3.89
C PHE A 328 0.49 -7.51 4.66
N LYS A 329 1.43 -8.41 4.39
CA LYS A 329 2.80 -8.28 4.88
C LYS A 329 3.40 -6.94 4.46
N GLY A 330 3.25 -6.54 3.19
CA GLY A 330 3.71 -5.25 2.67
C GLY A 330 3.08 -4.03 3.36
N VAL A 331 1.86 -4.15 3.90
CA VAL A 331 1.20 -3.12 4.72
C VAL A 331 1.78 -3.09 6.14
N VAL A 332 1.94 -4.26 6.77
CA VAL A 332 2.44 -4.38 8.15
C VAL A 332 3.89 -3.93 8.27
N GLU A 333 4.76 -4.26 7.30
CA GLU A 333 6.20 -4.01 7.42
C GLU A 333 6.55 -2.52 7.51
N ARG A 334 5.75 -1.64 6.90
CA ARG A 334 5.95 -0.16 6.91
C ARG A 334 6.00 0.42 8.33
N PHE A 335 5.27 -0.19 9.27
CA PHE A 335 5.25 0.28 10.65
C PHE A 335 6.57 -0.03 11.39
N TRP A 336 7.36 -1.01 10.95
CA TRP A 336 8.63 -1.35 11.59
C TRP A 336 9.74 -0.31 11.37
N MET A 337 9.56 0.67 10.48
CA MET A 337 10.51 1.80 10.33
C MET A 337 10.76 2.53 11.65
N GLN A 338 9.74 2.66 12.49
CA GLN A 338 9.84 3.38 13.77
C GLN A 338 10.73 2.61 14.75
N SER A 339 10.58 1.28 14.83
CA SER A 339 11.50 0.41 15.57
C SER A 339 12.92 0.43 14.99
N ASN A 340 13.04 0.47 13.66
CA ASN A 340 14.33 0.52 12.97
C ASN A 340 15.08 1.81 13.32
N ALA A 341 14.40 2.96 13.36
CA ALA A 341 14.98 4.24 13.74
C ALA A 341 15.61 4.21 15.15
N VAL A 342 14.96 3.54 16.09
CA VAL A 342 15.50 3.39 17.46
C VAL A 342 16.71 2.45 17.47
N ILE A 343 16.61 1.33 16.78
CA ILE A 343 17.70 0.33 16.73
C ILE A 343 18.96 0.88 16.10
N VAL A 344 18.86 1.67 15.03
CA VAL A 344 20.06 2.26 14.42
C VAL A 344 20.75 3.26 15.34
N VAL A 345 20.01 3.96 16.21
CA VAL A 345 20.61 4.87 17.20
C VAL A 345 21.37 4.08 18.26
N LEU A 346 20.76 2.98 18.76
CA LEU A 346 21.43 2.06 19.68
C LEU A 346 22.67 1.43 19.02
N ALA A 347 22.55 1.01 17.76
CA ALA A 347 23.63 0.44 16.99
C ALA A 347 24.76 1.44 16.70
N GLY A 348 24.44 2.72 16.47
CA GLY A 348 25.45 3.77 16.32
C GLY A 348 26.27 3.96 17.60
N PHE A 349 25.61 3.98 18.76
CA PHE A 349 26.31 4.01 20.05
C PHE A 349 27.16 2.75 20.27
N GLY A 350 26.62 1.57 19.97
CA GLY A 350 27.34 0.30 19.98
C GLY A 350 28.56 0.30 19.06
N PHE A 351 28.41 0.77 17.82
CA PHE A 351 29.49 0.86 16.85
C PHE A 351 30.66 1.68 17.41
N SER A 352 30.38 2.85 17.99
CA SER A 352 31.41 3.68 18.61
C SER A 352 32.09 2.99 19.82
N LEU A 353 31.33 2.25 20.63
CA LEU A 353 31.87 1.47 21.75
C LEU A 353 32.92 0.44 21.30
N LEU A 354 32.74 -0.19 20.14
CA LEU A 354 33.74 -1.13 19.59
C LEU A 354 35.10 -0.46 19.40
N PHE A 355 35.11 0.72 18.78
CA PHE A 355 36.34 1.44 18.47
C PHE A 355 36.95 2.08 19.71
N PHE A 356 36.13 2.56 20.65
CA PHE A 356 36.61 3.00 21.96
C PHE A 356 37.33 1.87 22.71
N LEU A 357 36.78 0.65 22.71
CA LEU A 357 37.46 -0.52 23.29
C LEU A 357 38.73 -0.88 22.51
N GLY A 358 38.69 -0.84 21.18
CA GLY A 358 39.86 -1.08 20.34
C GLY A 358 41.00 -0.11 20.60
N GLU A 359 40.70 1.17 20.85
CA GLU A 359 41.69 2.18 21.22
C GLU A 359 42.38 1.84 22.55
N ILE A 360 41.61 1.39 23.56
CA ILE A 360 42.14 0.97 24.86
C ILE A 360 43.10 -0.23 24.71
N PHE A 361 42.79 -1.19 23.85
CA PHE A 361 43.60 -2.41 23.70
C PHE A 361 44.82 -2.25 22.76
N ILE A 362 44.68 -1.50 21.66
CA ILE A 362 45.70 -1.40 20.61
C ILE A 362 46.61 -0.19 20.80
N GLY A 363 46.14 0.88 21.45
CA GLY A 363 46.93 2.09 21.76
C GLY A 363 47.28 2.99 20.58
N ASN A 364 46.77 2.72 19.36
CA ASN A 364 47.01 3.55 18.17
C ASN A 364 45.73 4.27 17.70
N SER A 365 45.44 5.42 18.29
CA SER A 365 44.21 6.20 18.05
C SER A 365 43.99 6.57 16.58
N ARG A 366 45.05 6.90 15.83
CA ARG A 366 44.93 7.29 14.42
C ARG A 366 44.48 6.11 13.54
N MET A 367 45.03 4.92 13.80
CA MET A 367 44.65 3.71 13.07
C MET A 367 43.18 3.34 13.37
N ILE A 368 42.79 3.32 14.64
CA ILE A 368 41.42 3.00 15.07
C ILE A 368 40.40 3.98 14.48
N TYR A 369 40.68 5.27 14.53
CA TYR A 369 39.84 6.30 13.89
C TYR A 369 39.70 6.08 12.38
N SER A 370 40.79 5.74 11.69
CA SER A 370 40.74 5.46 10.24
C SER A 370 39.93 4.21 9.93
N LEU A 371 40.04 3.17 10.76
CA LEU A 371 39.24 1.94 10.63
C LEU A 371 37.75 2.17 10.91
N GLU A 372 37.42 3.04 11.88
CA GLU A 372 36.04 3.41 12.19
C GLU A 372 35.35 4.04 10.97
N TRP A 373 36.00 5.04 10.36
CA TRP A 373 35.51 5.68 9.15
C TRP A 373 35.44 4.73 7.95
N LEU A 374 36.48 3.93 7.75
CA LEU A 374 36.50 2.96 6.65
C LEU A 374 35.36 1.94 6.78
N LEU A 375 35.15 1.39 7.97
CA LEU A 375 34.08 0.41 8.20
C LEU A 375 32.70 1.05 8.02
N ALA A 376 32.49 2.26 8.54
CA ALA A 376 31.24 2.98 8.33
C ALA A 376 30.97 3.20 6.83
N ALA A 377 31.97 3.66 6.07
CA ALA A 377 31.84 3.90 4.63
C ALA A 377 31.56 2.61 3.85
N VAL A 378 32.24 1.51 4.17
CA VAL A 378 32.04 0.20 3.51
C VAL A 378 30.64 -0.32 3.77
N LEU A 379 30.16 -0.30 5.02
CA LEU A 379 28.83 -0.80 5.37
C LEU A 379 27.72 0.03 4.72
N VAL A 380 27.84 1.35 4.74
CA VAL A 380 26.84 2.24 4.10
C VAL A 380 26.86 2.08 2.58
N THR A 381 28.04 1.97 1.95
CA THR A 381 28.13 1.74 0.50
C THR A 381 27.52 0.39 0.12
N ALA A 382 27.76 -0.67 0.90
CA ALA A 382 27.15 -1.97 0.68
C ALA A 382 25.62 -1.90 0.79
N GLN A 383 25.10 -1.16 1.77
CA GLN A 383 23.66 -0.95 1.98
C GLN A 383 23.01 -0.19 0.81
N ILE A 384 23.66 0.86 0.30
CA ILE A 384 23.20 1.58 -0.91
C ILE A 384 23.18 0.62 -2.09
N TYR A 385 24.30 -0.06 -2.34
CA TYR A 385 24.45 -0.96 -3.48
C TYR A 385 23.41 -2.09 -3.48
N SER A 386 23.11 -2.67 -2.31
CA SER A 386 22.13 -3.78 -2.21
C SER A 386 20.69 -3.36 -2.49
N ASN A 387 20.34 -2.10 -2.22
CA ASN A 387 18.95 -1.64 -2.27
C ASN A 387 18.65 -0.69 -3.44
N TYR A 388 19.67 -0.09 -4.07
CA TYR A 388 19.50 0.96 -5.09
C TYR A 388 18.55 0.54 -6.23
N SER A 389 18.75 -0.65 -6.82
CA SER A 389 17.97 -1.10 -7.98
C SER A 389 16.49 -1.33 -7.68
N VAL A 390 16.15 -1.62 -6.42
CA VAL A 390 14.77 -1.86 -5.97
C VAL A 390 14.12 -0.55 -5.50
N CYS A 391 14.91 0.34 -4.89
CA CYS A 391 14.42 1.61 -4.32
C CYS A 391 14.44 2.78 -5.30
N ASP A 392 15.13 2.68 -6.44
CA ASP A 392 15.01 3.66 -7.52
C ASP A 392 13.64 3.52 -8.18
N GLN A 393 12.75 4.48 -7.89
CA GLN A 393 11.38 4.54 -8.39
C GLN A 393 11.18 5.66 -9.41
N SER A 394 12.26 6.33 -9.85
CA SER A 394 12.23 7.50 -10.75
C SER A 394 11.43 7.26 -12.04
N ASN A 395 11.45 6.03 -12.54
CA ASN A 395 10.76 5.59 -13.76
C ASN A 395 9.50 4.76 -13.50
N ASN A 396 9.10 4.54 -12.25
CA ASN A 396 7.89 3.80 -11.96
C ASN A 396 6.68 4.64 -12.34
N LYS A 397 5.82 4.10 -13.22
CA LYS A 397 4.54 4.67 -13.66
C LYS A 397 3.47 3.59 -13.81
N ILE A 398 3.60 2.49 -13.07
CA ILE A 398 2.79 1.28 -13.28
C ILE A 398 1.34 1.53 -12.88
N VAL A 399 1.13 2.03 -11.66
CA VAL A 399 -0.21 2.32 -11.12
C VAL A 399 -0.89 3.45 -11.90
N ASP A 400 -0.13 4.48 -12.29
CA ASP A 400 -0.63 5.54 -13.16
C ASP A 400 -1.08 5.03 -14.53
N ARG A 401 -0.27 4.15 -15.16
CA ARG A 401 -0.65 3.53 -16.44
C ARG A 401 -1.86 2.62 -16.30
N PHE A 402 -1.99 1.92 -15.16
CA PHE A 402 -3.16 1.12 -14.85
C PHE A 402 -4.41 2.01 -14.83
N ALA A 403 -4.39 3.07 -14.02
CA ALA A 403 -5.50 4.03 -13.93
C ALA A 403 -5.81 4.67 -15.29
N MET A 404 -4.79 5.11 -16.04
CA MET A 404 -4.96 5.71 -17.35
C MET A 404 -5.64 4.76 -18.35
N ASN A 405 -5.24 3.48 -18.36
CA ASN A 405 -5.87 2.48 -19.25
C ASN A 405 -7.34 2.24 -18.88
N LEU A 406 -7.67 2.17 -17.59
CA LEU A 406 -9.05 2.03 -17.13
C LEU A 406 -9.88 3.26 -17.49
N LEU A 407 -9.40 4.46 -17.21
CA LEU A 407 -10.12 5.71 -17.50
C LEU A 407 -10.31 5.91 -19.01
N SER A 408 -9.27 5.66 -19.80
CA SER A 408 -9.31 5.89 -21.25
C SER A 408 -10.21 4.89 -21.98
N SER A 409 -10.42 3.70 -21.42
CA SER A 409 -11.28 2.69 -22.05
C SER A 409 -12.77 2.93 -21.83
N MET A 410 -13.17 3.85 -20.96
CA MET A 410 -14.60 4.05 -20.63
C MET A 410 -15.33 4.84 -21.73
N PRO A 411 -16.60 4.54 -22.02
CA PRO A 411 -17.41 5.39 -22.89
C PRO A 411 -17.62 6.78 -22.27
N PRO A 412 -18.03 7.80 -23.07
CA PRO A 412 -18.35 9.12 -22.55
C PRO A 412 -19.44 9.09 -21.47
N ASP A 413 -19.31 9.94 -20.45
CA ASP A 413 -20.32 10.15 -19.39
C ASP A 413 -20.66 8.90 -18.54
N ALA A 414 -19.73 7.94 -18.46
CA ALA A 414 -19.91 6.70 -17.71
C ALA A 414 -19.87 6.89 -16.18
N ILE A 415 -20.61 6.04 -15.46
CA ILE A 415 -20.49 5.87 -14.00
C ILE A 415 -19.55 4.70 -13.71
N ILE A 416 -18.54 4.90 -12.87
CA ILE A 416 -17.65 3.85 -12.41
C ILE A 416 -17.85 3.62 -10.91
N LEU A 417 -18.34 2.44 -10.57
CA LEU A 417 -18.41 1.93 -9.20
C LEU A 417 -17.02 1.38 -8.81
N LEU A 418 -16.33 2.09 -7.94
CA LEU A 418 -14.99 1.76 -7.44
C LEU A 418 -15.07 0.76 -6.29
N ARG A 419 -14.07 -0.12 -6.17
CA ARG A 419 -13.94 -1.09 -5.06
C ARG A 419 -12.47 -1.23 -4.65
N GLY A 420 -12.18 -1.10 -3.36
CA GLY A 420 -10.84 -1.27 -2.82
C GLY A 420 -9.83 -0.20 -3.25
N ASP A 421 -8.64 -0.27 -2.66
CA ASP A 421 -7.67 0.82 -2.69
C ASP A 421 -7.06 1.05 -4.07
N LEU A 422 -6.75 -0.02 -4.82
CA LEU A 422 -6.06 0.12 -6.11
C LEU A 422 -6.86 0.96 -7.11
N PRO A 423 -8.07 0.57 -7.57
CA PRO A 423 -8.81 1.40 -8.49
C PRO A 423 -9.34 2.65 -7.79
N GLY A 424 -9.72 2.58 -6.51
CA GLY A 424 -10.26 3.70 -5.75
C GLY A 424 -9.30 4.89 -5.70
N ASN A 425 -8.07 4.67 -5.24
CA ASN A 425 -7.11 5.74 -5.00
C ASN A 425 -6.40 6.19 -6.29
N SER A 426 -6.09 5.25 -7.20
CA SER A 426 -5.37 5.59 -8.44
C SER A 426 -6.25 6.33 -9.45
N LEU A 427 -7.51 5.90 -9.66
CA LEU A 427 -8.41 6.61 -10.58
C LEU A 427 -8.79 7.97 -10.03
N ARG A 428 -9.01 8.09 -8.71
CA ARG A 428 -9.33 9.34 -8.05
C ARG A 428 -8.22 10.38 -8.22
N TYR A 429 -6.96 9.98 -8.03
CA TYR A 429 -5.81 10.85 -8.28
C TYR A 429 -5.78 11.34 -9.74
N MET A 430 -5.81 10.41 -10.70
CA MET A 430 -5.76 10.76 -12.12
C MET A 430 -6.92 11.65 -12.56
N HIS A 431 -8.12 11.37 -12.06
CA HIS A 431 -9.33 12.08 -12.45
C HIS A 431 -9.44 13.46 -11.79
N HIS A 432 -9.21 13.58 -10.48
CA HIS A 432 -9.40 14.83 -9.75
C HIS A 432 -8.18 15.75 -9.75
N CYS A 433 -6.96 15.20 -9.68
CA CYS A 433 -5.73 15.99 -9.62
C CYS A 433 -5.16 16.27 -11.02
N GLU A 434 -5.08 15.25 -11.87
CA GLU A 434 -4.50 15.36 -13.22
C GLU A 434 -5.55 15.70 -14.30
N GLY A 435 -6.84 15.74 -13.93
CA GLY A 435 -7.93 16.17 -14.82
C GLY A 435 -8.25 15.19 -15.95
N ILE A 436 -7.92 13.91 -15.78
CA ILE A 436 -8.16 12.89 -16.79
C ILE A 436 -9.64 12.49 -16.81
N ARG A 437 -10.26 12.54 -18.01
CA ARG A 437 -11.65 12.15 -18.23
C ARG A 437 -12.64 12.84 -17.28
N PRO A 438 -12.73 14.19 -17.28
CA PRO A 438 -13.62 14.92 -16.38
C PRO A 438 -15.11 14.66 -16.63
N ASP A 439 -15.44 13.98 -17.74
CA ASP A 439 -16.80 13.60 -18.13
C ASP A 439 -17.35 12.37 -17.36
N ILE A 440 -16.49 11.50 -16.83
CA ILE A 440 -16.93 10.30 -16.11
C ILE A 440 -17.20 10.62 -14.64
N THR A 441 -18.02 9.79 -13.98
CA THR A 441 -18.29 9.92 -12.54
C THR A 441 -17.77 8.72 -11.78
N LEU A 442 -16.87 8.97 -10.82
CA LEU A 442 -16.33 7.95 -9.92
C LEU A 442 -17.19 7.87 -8.65
N VAL A 443 -17.76 6.70 -8.37
CA VAL A 443 -18.63 6.47 -7.21
C VAL A 443 -18.05 5.32 -6.39
N ASP A 444 -17.72 5.57 -5.12
CA ASP A 444 -17.14 4.55 -4.25
C ASP A 444 -18.24 3.68 -3.61
N GLN A 445 -18.34 2.43 -4.05
CA GLN A 445 -19.44 1.54 -3.65
C GLN A 445 -19.33 1.09 -2.18
N GLU A 446 -18.11 0.99 -1.64
CA GLU A 446 -17.88 0.60 -0.25
C GLU A 446 -18.25 1.78 0.67
N MET A 447 -17.89 3.00 0.27
CA MET A 447 -18.24 4.20 1.03
C MET A 447 -19.74 4.52 1.01
N MET A 448 -20.47 4.18 -0.06
CA MET A 448 -21.94 4.33 -0.12
C MET A 448 -22.69 3.59 1.00
N THR A 449 -22.05 2.61 1.63
CA THR A 449 -22.60 1.89 2.79
C THR A 449 -22.49 2.68 4.10
N TYR A 450 -21.77 3.80 4.14
CA TYR A 450 -21.63 4.67 5.32
C TYR A 450 -22.67 5.79 5.31
N HIS A 451 -23.20 6.11 6.49
CA HIS A 451 -24.24 7.12 6.69
C HIS A 451 -23.82 8.54 6.26
N TRP A 452 -22.53 8.84 6.22
CA TRP A 452 -22.00 10.17 5.89
C TRP A 452 -21.75 10.37 4.38
N TYR A 453 -21.61 9.30 3.60
CA TYR A 453 -21.06 9.39 2.24
C TYR A 453 -21.94 10.18 1.29
N LEU A 454 -23.20 9.77 1.08
CA LEU A 454 -24.08 10.48 0.14
C LEU A 454 -24.45 11.89 0.63
N PRO A 455 -24.76 12.12 1.92
CA PRO A 455 -24.96 13.49 2.41
C PRO A 455 -23.78 14.43 2.15
N LYS A 456 -22.54 13.91 2.12
CA LYS A 456 -21.35 14.73 1.85
C LYS A 456 -20.99 14.83 0.38
N LEU A 457 -21.01 13.71 -0.35
CA LEU A 457 -20.38 13.60 -1.66
C LEU A 457 -21.37 13.58 -2.82
N ALA A 458 -22.67 13.31 -2.62
CA ALA A 458 -23.62 13.26 -3.74
C ALA A 458 -23.66 14.56 -4.56
N LYS A 459 -23.49 15.73 -3.91
CA LYS A 459 -23.43 17.02 -4.60
C LYS A 459 -22.22 17.20 -5.52
N HIS A 460 -21.17 16.41 -5.32
CA HIS A 460 -19.93 16.41 -6.10
C HIS A 460 -19.92 15.36 -7.21
N LEU A 461 -21.03 14.62 -7.38
CA LEU A 461 -21.20 13.53 -8.36
C LEU A 461 -22.27 13.93 -9.39
N PRO A 462 -22.00 14.91 -10.27
CA PRO A 462 -23.01 15.46 -11.17
C PRO A 462 -23.53 14.41 -12.17
N GLY A 463 -24.84 14.45 -12.42
CA GLY A 463 -25.50 13.54 -13.37
C GLY A 463 -25.76 12.13 -12.84
N VAL A 464 -25.40 11.84 -11.58
CA VAL A 464 -25.79 10.61 -10.88
C VAL A 464 -26.95 10.92 -9.93
N THR A 465 -28.01 10.13 -10.01
CA THR A 465 -29.18 10.22 -9.13
C THR A 465 -29.14 9.11 -8.10
N PHE A 466 -29.15 9.47 -6.82
CA PHE A 466 -29.22 8.51 -5.71
C PHE A 466 -30.67 8.39 -5.22
N PRO A 467 -31.29 7.19 -5.20
CA PRO A 467 -32.68 7.03 -4.75
C PRO A 467 -32.91 7.20 -3.24
N GLY A 468 -31.86 7.39 -2.45
CA GLY A 468 -31.91 7.59 -1.01
C GLY A 468 -30.55 8.05 -0.46
N ASP A 469 -30.40 8.00 0.85
CA ASP A 469 -29.27 8.53 1.61
C ASP A 469 -28.16 7.50 1.87
N ARG A 470 -28.44 6.21 1.69
CA ARG A 470 -27.49 5.14 1.97
C ARG A 470 -27.74 3.87 1.15
N TRP A 471 -26.68 3.26 0.64
CA TRP A 471 -26.78 1.93 0.02
C TRP A 471 -27.03 0.87 1.10
N ASN A 472 -28.15 0.16 0.99
CA ASN A 472 -28.42 -1.09 1.70
C ASN A 472 -29.13 -2.10 0.78
N PRO A 473 -28.84 -3.41 0.87
CA PRO A 473 -29.58 -4.42 0.10
C PRO A 473 -31.10 -4.41 0.35
N VAL A 474 -31.53 -3.94 1.52
CA VAL A 474 -32.93 -3.76 1.90
C VAL A 474 -33.30 -2.29 1.79
N GLU A 475 -34.34 -2.01 1.01
CA GLU A 475 -34.89 -0.66 0.87
C GLU A 475 -35.85 -0.32 2.00
N GLY A 476 -35.89 0.95 2.37
CA GLY A 476 -36.86 1.49 3.30
C GLY A 476 -36.26 2.55 4.23
N PRO A 477 -37.11 3.18 5.05
CA PRO A 477 -36.62 4.05 6.10
C PRO A 477 -35.99 3.23 7.22
N LEU A 478 -34.78 3.61 7.64
CA LEU A 478 -34.19 3.15 8.89
C LEU A 478 -34.80 3.89 10.09
N PRO A 479 -34.67 3.37 11.33
CA PRO A 479 -35.21 4.01 12.53
C PRO A 479 -34.73 5.45 12.78
N ASP A 480 -33.59 5.83 12.22
CA ASP A 480 -33.01 7.17 12.31
C ASP A 480 -33.50 8.13 11.20
N GLY A 481 -34.39 7.67 10.33
CA GLY A 481 -34.93 8.44 9.20
C GLY A 481 -34.12 8.32 7.91
N THR A 482 -32.97 7.64 7.92
CA THR A 482 -32.16 7.41 6.71
C THR A 482 -32.95 6.59 5.69
N ILE A 483 -33.07 7.07 4.45
CA ILE A 483 -33.72 6.33 3.38
C ILE A 483 -32.69 5.46 2.67
N THR A 484 -32.88 4.14 2.69
CA THR A 484 -31.97 3.22 1.99
C THR A 484 -32.45 2.87 0.58
N PHE A 485 -31.49 2.60 -0.30
CA PHE A 485 -31.75 2.04 -1.63
C PHE A 485 -30.77 0.90 -1.93
N ASN A 486 -31.20 -0.01 -2.81
CA ASN A 486 -30.35 -1.11 -3.29
C ASN A 486 -29.77 -0.82 -4.68
N LEU A 487 -28.85 -1.67 -5.13
CA LEU A 487 -28.19 -1.49 -6.42
C LEU A 487 -29.16 -1.58 -7.61
N HIS A 488 -30.18 -2.45 -7.54
CA HIS A 488 -31.18 -2.55 -8.60
C HIS A 488 -31.90 -1.21 -8.85
N HIS A 489 -32.31 -0.53 -7.78
CA HIS A 489 -32.97 0.76 -7.85
C HIS A 489 -32.02 1.85 -8.32
N PHE A 490 -30.78 1.86 -7.83
CA PHE A 490 -29.73 2.78 -8.31
C PHE A 490 -29.53 2.67 -9.83
N LEU A 491 -29.42 1.46 -10.38
CA LEU A 491 -29.27 1.25 -11.82
C LEU A 491 -30.52 1.67 -12.60
N LYS A 492 -31.71 1.41 -12.05
CA LYS A 492 -32.99 1.77 -12.68
C LYS A 492 -33.13 3.29 -12.86
N VAL A 493 -32.74 4.10 -11.87
CA VAL A 493 -32.83 5.57 -11.96
C VAL A 493 -31.71 6.17 -12.81
N ASN A 494 -30.55 5.50 -12.90
CA ASN A 494 -29.40 5.95 -13.70
C ASN A 494 -29.28 5.29 -15.07
N ARG A 495 -30.37 4.73 -15.62
CA ARG A 495 -30.38 4.02 -16.91
C ARG A 495 -29.92 4.84 -18.12
N HIS A 496 -29.83 6.16 -17.97
CA HIS A 496 -29.34 7.09 -19.01
C HIS A 496 -27.82 7.10 -19.14
N LYS A 497 -27.08 6.57 -18.15
CA LYS A 497 -25.62 6.44 -18.17
C LYS A 497 -25.21 4.97 -18.13
N ASP A 498 -24.15 4.65 -18.85
CA ASP A 498 -23.52 3.34 -18.72
C ASP A 498 -22.82 3.22 -17.36
N THR A 499 -23.11 2.16 -16.62
CA THR A 499 -22.51 1.90 -15.30
C THR A 499 -21.53 0.73 -15.38
N PHE A 500 -20.32 0.93 -14.88
CA PHE A 500 -19.25 -0.04 -14.83
C PHE A 500 -18.84 -0.30 -13.38
N VAL A 501 -18.32 -1.49 -13.11
CA VAL A 501 -17.73 -1.88 -11.83
C VAL A 501 -16.30 -2.30 -12.08
N CYS A 502 -15.33 -1.73 -11.38
CA CYS A 502 -13.92 -2.06 -11.58
C CYS A 502 -13.40 -2.93 -10.45
N ILE A 503 -12.79 -4.06 -10.80
CA ILE A 503 -12.31 -5.08 -9.84
C ILE A 503 -13.48 -5.64 -9.00
N GLY A 504 -14.62 -5.83 -9.67
CA GLY A 504 -15.79 -6.53 -9.14
C GLY A 504 -16.74 -5.66 -8.31
N LEU A 505 -17.85 -6.30 -7.92
CA LEU A 505 -18.93 -5.68 -7.16
C LEU A 505 -18.90 -6.17 -5.70
N HIS A 506 -19.34 -5.33 -4.78
CA HIS A 506 -19.61 -5.70 -3.39
C HIS A 506 -20.64 -6.84 -3.33
N GLU A 507 -20.28 -7.95 -2.69
CA GLU A 507 -21.09 -9.18 -2.68
C GLU A 507 -22.36 -9.09 -1.84
N GLY A 508 -22.45 -8.10 -0.95
CA GLY A 508 -23.56 -7.97 -0.01
C GLY A 508 -24.90 -7.58 -0.64
N ASP A 509 -24.96 -7.20 -1.91
CA ASP A 509 -26.21 -6.82 -2.59
C ASP A 509 -26.43 -7.61 -3.89
N PRO A 510 -27.27 -8.66 -3.87
CA PRO A 510 -27.59 -9.44 -5.07
C PRO A 510 -28.78 -8.87 -5.88
N THR A 511 -29.38 -7.75 -5.47
CA THR A 511 -30.66 -7.26 -6.05
C THR A 511 -30.57 -6.95 -7.54
N TRP A 512 -29.41 -6.48 -8.02
CA TRP A 512 -29.16 -6.18 -9.43
C TRP A 512 -29.32 -7.39 -10.34
N LYS A 513 -29.03 -8.61 -9.85
CA LYS A 513 -29.12 -9.87 -10.63
C LYS A 513 -30.52 -10.17 -11.15
N LYS A 514 -31.54 -9.47 -10.64
CA LYS A 514 -32.93 -9.59 -11.09
C LYS A 514 -33.11 -9.20 -12.56
N ASP A 515 -32.56 -8.06 -12.95
CA ASP A 515 -32.80 -7.44 -14.27
C ASP A 515 -31.49 -7.02 -14.99
N TYR A 516 -30.33 -7.31 -14.41
CA TYR A 516 -29.01 -6.97 -14.95
C TYR A 516 -28.05 -8.16 -14.94
N SER A 517 -27.08 -8.10 -15.85
CA SER A 517 -25.96 -9.01 -16.00
C SER A 517 -24.65 -8.22 -16.08
N LEU A 518 -23.53 -8.87 -15.76
CA LEU A 518 -22.19 -8.28 -15.87
C LEU A 518 -21.53 -8.75 -17.16
N TRP A 519 -21.17 -7.82 -18.04
CA TRP A 519 -20.44 -8.11 -19.26
C TRP A 519 -19.00 -7.61 -19.13
N PRO A 520 -17.98 -8.39 -19.46
CA PRO A 520 -16.59 -8.03 -19.20
C PRO A 520 -16.14 -6.82 -20.02
N TRP A 521 -15.40 -5.92 -19.38
CA TRP A 521 -14.78 -4.73 -19.95
C TRP A 521 -13.34 -4.60 -19.42
N GLY A 522 -12.51 -5.61 -19.71
CA GLY A 522 -11.13 -5.68 -19.22
C GLY A 522 -11.07 -5.93 -17.71
N SER A 523 -10.45 -5.03 -16.95
CA SER A 523 -10.40 -5.11 -15.47
C SER A 523 -11.72 -4.68 -14.83
N CYS A 524 -12.60 -4.07 -15.60
CA CYS A 524 -13.95 -3.70 -15.18
C CYS A 524 -15.00 -4.60 -15.84
N ASP A 525 -16.24 -4.46 -15.42
CA ASP A 525 -17.40 -5.15 -15.97
C ASP A 525 -18.54 -4.12 -16.14
N LYS A 526 -19.23 -4.17 -17.27
CA LYS A 526 -20.39 -3.33 -17.58
C LYS A 526 -21.65 -3.95 -16.98
N LEU A 527 -22.43 -3.17 -16.24
CA LEU A 527 -23.77 -3.56 -15.80
C LEU A 527 -24.76 -3.33 -16.94
N VAL A 528 -25.29 -4.42 -17.50
CA VAL A 528 -26.16 -4.40 -18.68
C VAL A 528 -27.51 -5.00 -18.34
N SER A 529 -28.60 -4.34 -18.71
CA SER A 529 -29.95 -4.89 -18.49
C SER A 529 -30.12 -6.21 -19.24
N SER A 530 -30.70 -7.21 -18.59
CA SER A 530 -30.97 -8.54 -19.15
C SER A 530 -31.93 -8.51 -20.36
N LYS A 531 -32.54 -7.36 -20.66
CA LYS A 531 -33.38 -7.15 -21.86
C LYS A 531 -32.56 -6.82 -23.10
N VAL A 532 -31.30 -6.40 -22.95
CA VAL A 532 -30.44 -6.05 -24.07
C VAL A 532 -29.93 -7.35 -24.71
N PRO A 533 -30.14 -7.55 -26.02
CA PRO A 533 -29.61 -8.73 -26.69
C PRO A 533 -28.08 -8.71 -26.69
N PHE A 534 -27.47 -9.86 -26.43
CA PHE A 534 -26.02 -10.01 -26.46
C PHE A 534 -25.55 -10.47 -27.84
N ASP A 535 -24.72 -9.65 -28.49
CA ASP A 535 -24.01 -10.01 -29.71
C ASP A 535 -22.55 -10.37 -29.38
N PRO A 536 -22.16 -11.66 -29.45
CA PRO A 536 -20.84 -12.08 -29.04
C PRO A 536 -19.72 -11.59 -29.98
N GLU A 537 -19.95 -11.48 -31.29
CA GLU A 537 -18.92 -10.98 -32.21
C GLU A 537 -18.62 -9.50 -31.99
N MET A 538 -19.68 -8.68 -31.91
CA MET A 538 -19.53 -7.26 -31.65
C MET A 538 -18.85 -7.01 -30.29
N TRP A 539 -19.21 -7.80 -29.27
CA TRP A 539 -18.60 -7.65 -27.95
C TRP A 539 -17.11 -8.01 -27.93
N VAL A 540 -16.72 -9.01 -28.72
CA VAL A 540 -15.29 -9.35 -28.90
C VAL A 540 -14.54 -8.20 -29.55
N GLU A 541 -15.06 -7.62 -30.63
CA GLU A 541 -14.44 -6.49 -31.31
C GLU A 541 -14.22 -5.29 -30.37
N HIS A 542 -15.21 -4.97 -29.54
CA HIS A 542 -15.10 -3.90 -28.57
C HIS A 542 -14.10 -4.17 -27.44
N THR A 543 -13.89 -5.43 -27.05
CA THR A 543 -13.14 -5.76 -25.83
C THR A 543 -11.73 -6.30 -26.05
N GLN A 544 -11.37 -6.72 -27.27
CA GLN A 544 -10.09 -7.36 -27.56
C GLN A 544 -8.87 -6.47 -27.29
N ASN A 545 -8.99 -5.16 -27.51
CA ASN A 545 -7.87 -4.20 -27.45
C ASN A 545 -8.15 -3.01 -26.51
N LEU A 546 -8.83 -3.24 -25.38
CA LEU A 546 -9.17 -2.17 -24.43
C LEU A 546 -7.96 -1.45 -23.83
N TYR A 547 -6.88 -2.18 -23.60
CA TYR A 547 -5.73 -1.67 -22.85
C TYR A 547 -4.43 -1.80 -23.63
N ASN A 548 -3.64 -0.73 -23.62
CA ASN A 548 -2.25 -0.72 -24.07
C ASN A 548 -1.33 -1.05 -22.89
N TRP A 549 -1.27 -2.34 -22.52
CA TRP A 549 -0.47 -2.84 -21.39
C TRP A 549 0.70 -3.69 -21.86
N THR A 550 1.92 -3.21 -21.63
CA THR A 550 3.17 -3.83 -22.14
C THR A 550 4.04 -4.45 -21.05
N GLU A 551 3.60 -4.47 -19.80
CA GLU A 551 4.40 -5.00 -18.70
C GLU A 551 4.41 -6.52 -18.67
N GLU A 552 5.60 -7.09 -18.48
CA GLU A 552 5.80 -8.53 -18.42
C GLU A 552 5.14 -9.15 -17.17
N TYR A 553 4.56 -10.34 -17.34
CA TYR A 553 3.97 -11.09 -16.24
C TYR A 553 5.05 -11.58 -15.26
N GLY A 554 4.81 -11.42 -13.95
CA GLY A 554 5.71 -11.92 -12.89
C GLY A 554 6.96 -11.07 -12.63
N ARG A 555 7.04 -9.85 -13.17
CA ARG A 555 8.18 -8.94 -13.02
C ARG A 555 8.30 -8.30 -11.62
N PHE A 556 7.18 -8.04 -10.96
CA PHE A 556 7.12 -7.22 -9.75
C PHE A 556 7.17 -8.06 -8.47
N ASP A 557 7.61 -7.43 -7.37
CA ASP A 557 7.68 -8.06 -6.06
C ASP A 557 6.27 -8.43 -5.54
N SER A 558 6.17 -9.55 -4.82
CA SER A 558 4.88 -10.09 -4.36
C SER A 558 4.15 -9.22 -3.35
N SER A 559 4.84 -8.32 -2.66
CA SER A 559 4.26 -7.38 -1.70
C SER A 559 3.89 -6.01 -2.30
N SER A 560 4.13 -5.82 -3.60
CA SER A 560 4.00 -4.53 -4.28
C SER A 560 2.63 -4.32 -4.91
N TRP A 561 2.20 -3.06 -4.99
CA TRP A 561 0.96 -2.70 -5.69
C TRP A 561 1.10 -2.78 -7.21
N GLU A 562 2.33 -2.65 -7.72
CA GLU A 562 2.69 -2.83 -9.11
C GLU A 562 2.39 -4.25 -9.58
N LEU A 563 2.64 -5.26 -8.73
CA LEU A 563 2.22 -6.63 -9.01
C LEU A 563 0.70 -6.72 -9.13
N ILE A 564 -0.05 -6.20 -8.16
CA ILE A 564 -1.52 -6.29 -8.16
C ILE A 564 -2.09 -5.62 -9.42
N ALA A 565 -1.63 -4.42 -9.75
CA ALA A 565 -2.02 -3.73 -10.98
C ALA A 565 -1.68 -4.54 -12.23
N ASN A 566 -0.47 -5.12 -12.30
CA ASN A 566 -0.07 -5.95 -13.42
C ASN A 566 -0.94 -7.21 -13.53
N GLU A 567 -1.20 -7.90 -12.42
CA GLU A 567 -2.06 -9.09 -12.39
C GLU A 567 -3.47 -8.78 -12.87
N GLU A 568 -4.08 -7.68 -12.43
CA GLU A 568 -5.39 -7.24 -12.89
C GLU A 568 -5.42 -6.98 -14.41
N MET A 569 -4.36 -6.36 -14.95
CA MET A 569 -4.25 -6.12 -16.40
C MET A 569 -3.99 -7.40 -17.20
N TRP A 570 -3.28 -8.37 -16.62
CA TRP A 570 -3.12 -9.68 -17.24
C TRP A 570 -4.44 -10.45 -17.22
N GLN A 571 -5.13 -10.55 -16.07
CA GLN A 571 -6.42 -11.26 -15.99
C GLN A 571 -7.49 -10.62 -16.90
N ALA A 572 -7.48 -9.29 -17.07
CA ALA A 572 -8.36 -8.57 -17.98
C ALA A 572 -8.37 -9.12 -19.41
N ARG A 573 -7.22 -9.62 -19.91
CA ARG A 573 -7.08 -10.15 -21.28
C ARG A 573 -7.95 -11.37 -21.51
N MET A 574 -8.21 -12.17 -20.47
CA MET A 574 -8.98 -13.42 -20.60
C MET A 574 -10.47 -13.28 -20.26
N LYS A 575 -10.90 -12.17 -19.66
CA LYS A 575 -12.28 -12.05 -19.16
C LYS A 575 -13.34 -12.28 -20.24
N THR A 576 -13.16 -11.70 -21.44
CA THR A 576 -14.11 -11.91 -22.55
C THR A 576 -14.18 -13.37 -22.98
N ALA A 577 -13.03 -14.04 -23.14
CA ALA A 577 -13.00 -15.45 -23.51
C ALA A 577 -13.66 -16.34 -22.45
N PHE A 578 -13.43 -16.04 -21.17
CA PHE A 578 -14.05 -16.73 -20.05
C PHE A 578 -15.57 -16.51 -20.00
N PHE A 579 -16.03 -15.28 -20.16
CA PHE A 579 -17.45 -14.94 -20.18
C PHE A 579 -18.21 -15.65 -21.31
N LEU A 580 -17.66 -15.64 -22.53
CA LEU A 580 -18.29 -16.34 -23.66
C LEU A 580 -18.36 -17.85 -23.43
N PHE A 581 -17.33 -18.42 -22.81
CA PHE A 581 -17.31 -19.83 -22.43
C PHE A 581 -18.37 -20.15 -21.37
N ASP A 582 -18.45 -19.36 -20.30
CA ASP A 582 -19.44 -19.54 -19.23
C ASP A 582 -20.88 -19.37 -19.74
N LEU A 583 -21.11 -18.40 -20.64
CA LEU A 583 -22.40 -18.21 -21.29
C LEU A 583 -22.82 -19.43 -22.14
N ALA A 584 -21.86 -20.15 -22.74
CA ALA A 584 -22.15 -21.38 -23.48
C ALA A 584 -22.54 -22.56 -22.55
N GLU A 585 -21.88 -22.65 -21.39
CA GLU A 585 -22.16 -23.68 -20.38
C GLU A 585 -23.52 -23.45 -19.70
N THR A 586 -23.74 -22.24 -19.18
CA THR A 586 -24.88 -21.91 -18.31
C THR A 586 -26.09 -21.38 -19.07
N GLY A 587 -25.89 -20.83 -20.27
CA GLY A 587 -26.95 -20.24 -21.07
C GLY A 587 -27.95 -21.27 -21.59
N SER A 588 -29.24 -20.93 -21.52
CA SER A 588 -30.34 -21.62 -22.19
C SER A 588 -30.37 -21.24 -23.68
N THR A 589 -29.31 -21.57 -24.41
CA THR A 589 -29.13 -21.25 -25.83
C THR A 589 -29.24 -22.50 -26.71
N SER A 590 -29.55 -22.30 -27.99
CA SER A 590 -29.62 -23.38 -28.96
C SER A 590 -28.24 -24.05 -29.15
N ALA A 591 -28.21 -25.32 -29.58
CA ALA A 591 -26.95 -26.03 -29.80
C ALA A 591 -26.02 -25.29 -30.79
N GLN A 592 -26.58 -24.59 -31.78
CA GLN A 592 -25.84 -23.79 -32.75
C GLN A 592 -25.20 -22.55 -32.11
N GLU A 593 -25.91 -21.85 -31.23
CA GLU A 593 -25.38 -20.70 -30.47
C GLU A 593 -24.30 -21.13 -29.48
N LYS A 594 -24.48 -22.26 -28.78
CA LYS A 594 -23.43 -22.84 -27.93
C LYS A 594 -22.16 -23.13 -28.72
N ALA A 595 -22.29 -23.77 -29.87
CA ALA A 595 -21.15 -24.05 -30.75
C ALA A 595 -20.44 -22.76 -31.20
N LYS A 596 -21.21 -21.71 -31.50
CA LYS A 596 -20.70 -20.38 -31.87
C LYS A 596 -19.89 -19.75 -30.72
N LEU A 597 -20.45 -19.73 -29.50
CA LEU A 597 -19.80 -19.18 -28.31
C LEU A 597 -18.51 -19.93 -27.95
N TYR A 598 -18.53 -21.26 -27.92
CA TYR A 598 -17.32 -22.05 -27.69
C TYR A 598 -16.24 -21.80 -28.75
N THR A 599 -16.65 -21.65 -30.01
CA THR A 599 -15.72 -21.36 -31.11
C THR A 599 -15.05 -19.99 -30.93
N LEU A 600 -15.81 -18.96 -30.54
CA LEU A 600 -15.27 -17.63 -30.28
C LEU A 600 -14.34 -17.64 -29.06
N ALA A 601 -14.76 -18.24 -27.95
CA ALA A 601 -13.94 -18.38 -26.75
C ALA A 601 -12.61 -19.12 -27.06
N TYR A 602 -12.67 -20.23 -27.80
CA TYR A 602 -11.49 -20.98 -28.23
C TYR A 602 -10.53 -20.13 -29.06
N LYS A 603 -11.04 -19.36 -30.04
CA LYS A 603 -10.20 -18.48 -30.87
C LYS A 603 -9.46 -17.45 -30.02
N LEU A 604 -10.16 -16.80 -29.10
CA LEU A 604 -9.55 -15.83 -28.19
C LEU A 604 -8.50 -16.48 -27.29
N TYR A 605 -8.82 -17.62 -26.67
CA TYR A 605 -7.85 -18.34 -25.85
C TYR A 605 -6.59 -18.74 -26.64
N LYS A 606 -6.76 -19.26 -27.87
CA LYS A 606 -5.66 -19.63 -28.76
C LYS A 606 -4.78 -18.43 -29.09
N GLU A 607 -5.37 -17.31 -29.47
CA GLU A 607 -4.65 -16.06 -29.77
C GLU A 607 -3.88 -15.55 -28.55
N ILE A 608 -4.54 -15.43 -27.40
CA ILE A 608 -3.95 -14.91 -26.17
C ILE A 608 -2.80 -15.80 -25.68
N VAL A 609 -3.00 -17.12 -25.61
CA VAL A 609 -1.98 -18.07 -25.10
C VAL A 609 -0.81 -18.21 -26.07
N SER A 610 -1.03 -18.07 -27.37
CA SER A 610 0.05 -18.14 -28.37
C SER A 610 0.86 -16.85 -28.50
N THR A 611 0.26 -15.69 -28.21
CA THR A 611 0.93 -14.39 -28.29
C THR A 611 1.98 -14.21 -27.20
N TYR A 612 1.70 -14.65 -25.97
CA TYR A 612 2.55 -14.37 -24.81
C TYR A 612 3.30 -15.62 -24.34
N LYS A 613 4.64 -15.57 -24.33
CA LYS A 613 5.48 -16.67 -23.87
C LYS A 613 5.35 -16.93 -22.37
N THR A 614 5.28 -15.86 -21.57
CA THR A 614 5.06 -15.88 -20.13
C THR A 614 3.70 -15.28 -19.81
N HIS A 615 2.90 -15.98 -19.02
CA HIS A 615 1.53 -15.60 -18.71
C HIS A 615 1.02 -16.36 -17.46
N PRO A 616 -0.10 -15.93 -16.85
CA PRO A 616 -0.70 -16.61 -15.71
C PRO A 616 -0.96 -18.10 -15.94
N VAL A 617 -0.64 -18.92 -14.95
CA VAL A 617 -0.66 -20.39 -15.08
C VAL A 617 -2.05 -20.93 -15.42
N ASN A 618 -3.10 -20.33 -14.86
CA ASN A 618 -4.50 -20.71 -15.08
C ASN A 618 -4.94 -20.63 -16.56
N TRP A 619 -4.27 -19.84 -17.39
CA TRP A 619 -4.56 -19.73 -18.81
C TRP A 619 -4.40 -21.05 -19.57
N HIS A 620 -3.41 -21.87 -19.19
CA HIS A 620 -3.22 -23.19 -19.77
C HIS A 620 -4.42 -24.11 -19.50
N LYS A 621 -4.94 -24.09 -18.27
CA LYS A 621 -6.12 -24.88 -17.89
C LYS A 621 -7.35 -24.42 -18.67
N ASN A 622 -7.61 -23.12 -18.73
CA ASN A 622 -8.75 -22.56 -19.44
C ASN A 622 -8.70 -22.85 -20.95
N TYR A 623 -7.55 -22.70 -21.58
CA TYR A 623 -7.38 -23.00 -23.00
C TYR A 623 -7.55 -24.49 -23.31
N ALA A 624 -7.03 -25.39 -22.47
CA ALA A 624 -7.22 -26.83 -22.63
C ALA A 624 -8.70 -27.23 -22.52
N ILE A 625 -9.44 -26.66 -21.57
CA ILE A 625 -10.89 -26.88 -21.44
C ILE A 625 -11.64 -26.37 -22.68
N ALA A 626 -11.28 -25.18 -23.19
CA ALA A 626 -11.87 -24.66 -24.42
C ALA A 626 -11.61 -25.56 -25.64
N CYS A 627 -10.40 -26.12 -25.77
CA CYS A 627 -10.09 -27.07 -26.83
C CYS A 627 -10.94 -28.35 -26.75
N GLU A 628 -11.16 -28.86 -25.53
CA GLU A 628 -11.97 -30.05 -25.29
C GLU A 628 -13.43 -29.81 -25.69
N ARG A 629 -14.01 -28.65 -25.36
CA ARG A 629 -15.38 -28.32 -25.79
C ARG A 629 -15.51 -28.25 -27.30
N VAL A 630 -14.55 -27.63 -27.99
CA VAL A 630 -14.56 -27.54 -29.46
C VAL A 630 -14.39 -28.91 -30.13
N LEU A 631 -13.62 -29.83 -29.52
CA LEU A 631 -13.41 -31.19 -30.03
C LEU A 631 -14.73 -31.97 -30.15
N HIS A 632 -15.65 -31.74 -29.21
CA HIS A 632 -16.94 -32.44 -29.15
C HIS A 632 -18.08 -31.72 -29.89
N LEU A 633 -17.81 -30.59 -30.56
CA LEU A 633 -18.79 -29.93 -31.43
C LEU A 633 -18.96 -30.69 -32.75
N HIS A 634 -20.19 -30.76 -33.25
CA HIS A 634 -20.50 -31.34 -34.55
C HIS A 634 -21.07 -30.28 -35.52
N PRO A 635 -20.46 -30.10 -36.72
CA PRO A 635 -19.16 -30.60 -37.16
C PRO A 635 -17.99 -29.80 -36.54
N ALA A 636 -16.95 -30.50 -36.08
CA ALA A 636 -15.72 -29.85 -35.64
C ALA A 636 -15.05 -29.14 -36.83
N ARG A 637 -14.87 -27.82 -36.72
CA ARG A 637 -14.19 -27.01 -37.76
C ARG A 637 -12.67 -27.17 -37.75
N GLU A 638 -12.09 -27.54 -36.62
CA GLU A 638 -10.65 -27.75 -36.40
C GLU A 638 -10.31 -29.24 -36.41
N ASP A 639 -9.07 -29.59 -36.77
CA ASP A 639 -8.63 -30.99 -36.82
C ASP A 639 -8.65 -31.61 -35.41
N PRO A 640 -9.43 -32.68 -35.17
CA PRO A 640 -9.50 -33.36 -33.87
C PRO A 640 -8.13 -33.78 -33.32
N GLU A 641 -7.18 -34.13 -34.19
CA GLU A 641 -5.83 -34.48 -33.77
C GLU A 641 -5.06 -33.29 -33.18
N VAL A 642 -5.23 -32.10 -33.75
CA VAL A 642 -4.57 -30.87 -33.27
C VAL A 642 -5.14 -30.48 -31.91
N LEU A 643 -6.46 -30.50 -31.75
CA LEU A 643 -7.13 -30.18 -30.48
C LEU A 643 -6.67 -31.13 -29.37
N LEU A 644 -6.66 -32.45 -29.62
CA LEU A 644 -6.19 -33.44 -28.66
C LEU A 644 -4.74 -33.22 -28.22
N LEU A 645 -3.86 -32.82 -29.13
CA LEU A 645 -2.46 -32.50 -28.81
C LEU A 645 -2.35 -31.25 -27.92
N GLU A 646 -3.10 -30.19 -28.24
CA GLU A 646 -3.11 -28.94 -27.47
C GLU A 646 -3.69 -29.16 -26.06
N ILE A 647 -4.78 -29.94 -25.91
CA ILE A 647 -5.34 -30.32 -24.60
C ILE A 647 -4.28 -31.00 -23.73
N ILE A 648 -3.62 -32.04 -24.26
CA ILE A 648 -2.61 -32.81 -23.53
C ILE A 648 -1.43 -31.92 -23.15
N LYS A 649 -0.97 -31.06 -24.06
CA LYS A 649 0.15 -30.15 -23.85
C LYS A 649 -0.16 -29.15 -22.74
N HIS A 650 -1.29 -28.45 -22.82
CA HIS A 650 -1.59 -27.35 -21.90
C HIS A 650 -2.00 -27.85 -20.52
N PHE A 651 -2.71 -28.97 -20.39
CA PHE A 651 -2.91 -29.57 -19.06
C PHE A 651 -1.62 -30.04 -18.40
N ARG A 652 -0.63 -30.54 -19.17
CA ARG A 652 0.70 -30.86 -18.61
C ARG A 652 1.43 -29.62 -18.12
N LEU A 653 1.49 -28.57 -18.93
CA LEU A 653 2.12 -27.30 -18.55
C LEU A 653 1.45 -26.68 -17.30
N TYR A 654 0.13 -26.84 -17.16
CA TYR A 654 -0.59 -26.45 -15.96
C TYR A 654 -0.13 -27.25 -14.74
N LEU A 655 -0.14 -28.57 -14.82
CA LEU A 655 0.25 -29.46 -13.70
C LEU A 655 1.72 -29.30 -13.29
N GLU A 656 2.61 -28.97 -14.22
CA GLU A 656 4.01 -28.68 -13.92
C GLU A 656 4.18 -27.43 -13.02
N LYS A 657 3.29 -26.45 -13.16
CA LYS A 657 3.37 -25.16 -12.44
C LYS A 657 2.39 -25.03 -11.28
N ALA A 658 1.31 -25.82 -11.25
CA ALA A 658 0.26 -25.84 -10.24
C ALA A 658 0.11 -27.25 -9.63
N ALA A 659 1.21 -27.79 -9.09
CA ALA A 659 1.27 -29.17 -8.59
C ALA A 659 0.34 -29.44 -7.38
N GLU A 660 -0.05 -28.38 -6.66
CA GLU A 660 -0.92 -28.45 -5.47
C GLU A 660 -2.41 -28.24 -5.79
N ASP A 661 -2.81 -28.15 -7.07
CA ASP A 661 -4.24 -27.99 -7.43
C ASP A 661 -5.07 -29.20 -6.96
N PRO A 662 -6.16 -29.00 -6.19
CA PRO A 662 -7.04 -30.08 -5.73
C PRO A 662 -7.61 -30.97 -6.85
N GLN A 663 -7.69 -30.46 -8.08
CA GLN A 663 -8.19 -31.14 -9.27
C GLN A 663 -7.09 -31.89 -10.04
N GLN A 664 -5.86 -31.98 -9.52
CA GLN A 664 -4.73 -32.63 -10.19
C GLN A 664 -5.05 -34.06 -10.67
N SER A 665 -5.69 -34.87 -9.81
CA SER A 665 -6.07 -36.26 -10.14
C SER A 665 -7.02 -36.32 -11.33
N SER A 666 -8.04 -35.46 -11.36
CA SER A 666 -9.00 -35.32 -12.46
C SER A 666 -8.31 -34.89 -13.76
N ILE A 667 -7.38 -33.93 -13.70
CA ILE A 667 -6.63 -33.47 -14.87
C ILE A 667 -5.74 -34.59 -15.43
N LEU A 668 -5.07 -35.36 -14.57
CA LEU A 668 -4.27 -36.52 -14.99
C LEU A 668 -5.13 -37.60 -15.66
N GLN A 669 -6.33 -37.85 -15.14
CA GLN A 669 -7.28 -38.78 -15.74
C GLN A 669 -7.75 -38.29 -17.12
N ALA A 670 -8.06 -36.99 -17.25
CA ALA A 670 -8.42 -36.38 -18.53
C ALA A 670 -7.28 -36.53 -19.56
N ILE A 671 -6.02 -36.26 -19.17
CA ILE A 671 -4.85 -36.48 -20.05
C ILE A 671 -4.75 -37.94 -20.52
N LYS A 672 -5.00 -38.91 -19.63
CA LYS A 672 -4.97 -40.34 -19.98
C LYS A 672 -6.06 -40.69 -20.99
N HIS A 673 -7.25 -40.13 -20.80
CA HIS A 673 -8.38 -40.32 -21.71
C HIS A 673 -8.12 -39.72 -23.09
N MET A 674 -7.69 -38.45 -23.16
CA MET A 674 -7.36 -37.75 -24.41
C MET A 674 -6.24 -38.45 -25.20
N LYS A 675 -5.24 -39.02 -24.51
CA LYS A 675 -4.20 -39.85 -25.15
C LYS A 675 -4.75 -41.12 -25.80
N LYS A 676 -5.83 -41.70 -25.26
CA LYS A 676 -6.49 -42.87 -25.85
C LYS A 676 -7.23 -42.44 -27.13
N GLU A 677 -8.01 -41.36 -27.07
CA GLU A 677 -8.71 -40.83 -28.24
C GLU A 677 -7.76 -40.44 -29.37
N LEU A 678 -6.63 -39.79 -29.04
CA LEU A 678 -5.60 -39.42 -30.02
C LEU A 678 -5.05 -40.64 -30.78
N ARG A 679 -4.91 -41.80 -30.11
CA ARG A 679 -4.48 -43.04 -30.79
C ARG A 679 -5.56 -43.54 -31.75
N GLU A 680 -6.83 -43.46 -31.37
CA GLU A 680 -7.94 -43.88 -32.23
C GLU A 680 -8.10 -42.96 -33.44
N VAL A 681 -8.04 -41.64 -33.27
CA VAL A 681 -8.06 -40.67 -34.38
C VAL A 681 -6.90 -40.94 -35.36
N ARG A 682 -5.69 -41.18 -34.85
CA ARG A 682 -4.53 -41.53 -35.69
C ARG A 682 -4.70 -42.85 -36.43
N LYS A 683 -5.28 -43.87 -35.80
CA LYS A 683 -5.60 -45.15 -36.47
C LYS A 683 -6.61 -44.94 -37.60
N LEU A 684 -7.68 -44.19 -37.34
CA LEU A 684 -8.71 -43.88 -38.34
C LEU A 684 -8.14 -43.10 -39.53
N LYS A 685 -7.34 -42.04 -39.29
CA LYS A 685 -6.64 -41.31 -40.36
C LYS A 685 -5.69 -42.21 -41.17
N LYS A 686 -4.95 -43.10 -40.50
CA LYS A 686 -4.06 -44.06 -41.16
C LYS A 686 -4.82 -45.10 -41.99
N ALA A 687 -5.99 -45.53 -41.54
CA ALA A 687 -6.88 -46.42 -42.30
C ALA A 687 -7.51 -45.71 -43.52
N ALA A 688 -7.93 -44.44 -43.36
CA ALA A 688 -8.44 -43.62 -44.46
C ALA A 688 -7.38 -43.36 -45.54
N ARG A 689 -6.12 -43.12 -45.17
CA ARG A 689 -4.98 -42.98 -46.10
C ARG A 689 -4.59 -44.27 -46.83
N ARG A 690 -5.10 -45.44 -46.41
CA ARG A 690 -4.78 -46.77 -46.98
C ARG A 690 -5.86 -47.32 -47.91
N ARG A 691 -6.97 -46.61 -48.12
CA ARG A 691 -7.96 -46.96 -49.14
C ARG A 691 -7.48 -46.41 -50.50
N PRO A 692 -7.21 -47.25 -51.52
CA PRO A 692 -6.99 -46.75 -52.88
C PRO A 692 -8.29 -46.12 -53.41
N ALA A 693 -8.12 -45.10 -54.27
CA ALA A 693 -9.20 -44.30 -54.86
C ALA A 693 -10.24 -45.15 -55.60
#